data_AF-A0A1V0N3D0-F1
#
_entry.id   AF-A0A1V0N3D0-F1
#
_cell.length_a   1.000
_cell.length_b   1.000
_cell.length_c   1.000
_cell.angle_alpha   90.00
_cell.angle_beta   90.00
_cell.angle_gamma   90.00
#
_symmetry.space_group_name_H-M   'P 1'
#
loop_
_entity.id
_entity.type
_entity.pdbx_description
1 polymer ?
#
loop_
_entity_poly.entity_id
_entity_poly.type
_entity_poly.pdbx_seq_one_letter_code
_entity_poly.pdbx_strand_id
1 'polypeptide(L)'
;MKKLLAIVVAIIFVALAFAVVASQGTTVPSATADVSHQSVQQNSDSRLLAIEKKLEEKGIPLKYASIPAFYNNITRDNGVVAPSYSSAPAPMGIGFYGTKNVSGKLVGYNLTTPSVMASIGIKNMSQFYLLNDGPTSETFQLNSVLTNVTLFGNSTYTFWTQNVAFYSERTQTIQFLTNIWNFSSPAVAISSNVFHSYDGILCAPTFYYAIGPTIHVTTPFSLNLYLNSTVVDRDSAVFFNYSIMSDNHIQSGSYDYAIFNSTYGQPSTFTAKAPEYLASGTQVTPTGFIPYDFEIMVGGPGGGSTTSIYNVNATMNLMYKGSKGYVNVPSAYDVGSETGETSEGVAVSWANDTAYLTPGPSFVYGMWNISGSNAMTHYSGMVAPSNAFMFISEGNTFNASNAQWAPLSLSGKYSFTLPTGQYTAQALLSNYMNAYFMPGQNVSLMHDYSMGIYTPLYAFDNAQIANISLYGNGTAGNPYVMDNYQVMPISSLFEEFNDYAFPVFAGVLLHNTNASVVMQNMPSLYIPYTSTNPTYESYVSFYDLPGYNYLNYELYNASNVTLWKSNDISGYFASGVSGFPVANLVIWNSTNDLVGSNMFNVMDSGMLIYKSPYVTVWGNYVINAPQTYKSTFEQVTDIWGAPLGIAEYSSGDTIYNNFFDTAITAYSPNTSIYSGNPAVYINMWNITKQPAYITHYVNGFALSGSIINTHYQGGNYWNNFNGTIPYNNNGLIAYGGDYVPLYHGLFY
;
A
#
# COMPACT_ATOMS: atom_id res chain seq x y z
N MET A 1 -18.61 -16.92 -28.72
CA MET A 1 -17.90 -17.03 -30.01
C MET A 1 -17.19 -15.75 -30.45
N LYS A 2 -17.82 -14.57 -30.46
CA LYS A 2 -17.12 -13.30 -30.82
C LYS A 2 -15.97 -12.89 -29.87
N LYS A 3 -16.06 -13.20 -28.57
CA LYS A 3 -14.97 -13.00 -27.58
C LYS A 3 -13.74 -13.90 -27.81
N LEU A 4 -13.92 -15.12 -28.33
CA LEU A 4 -12.82 -16.03 -28.63
C LEU A 4 -12.05 -15.58 -29.88
N LEU A 5 -12.74 -14.97 -30.86
CA LEU A 5 -12.13 -14.47 -32.08
C LEU A 5 -11.26 -13.22 -31.84
N ALA A 6 -11.65 -12.33 -30.93
CA ALA A 6 -10.84 -11.15 -30.56
C ALA A 6 -9.55 -11.53 -29.82
N ILE A 7 -9.62 -12.53 -28.92
CA ILE A 7 -8.46 -13.05 -28.18
C ILE A 7 -7.50 -13.79 -29.13
N VAL A 8 -8.03 -14.57 -30.07
CA VAL A 8 -7.20 -15.27 -31.08
C VAL A 8 -6.51 -14.29 -32.05
N VAL A 9 -7.16 -13.19 -32.44
CA VAL A 9 -6.55 -12.17 -33.30
C VAL A 9 -5.43 -11.40 -32.58
N ALA A 10 -5.59 -11.09 -31.29
CA ALA A 10 -4.54 -10.46 -30.48
C ALA A 10 -3.32 -11.38 -30.28
N ILE A 11 -3.54 -12.67 -30.03
CA ILE A 11 -2.45 -13.67 -29.86
C ILE A 11 -1.69 -13.89 -31.18
N ILE A 12 -2.37 -13.87 -32.33
CA ILE A 12 -1.73 -14.04 -33.65
C ILE A 12 -0.85 -12.83 -34.01
N PHE A 13 -1.23 -11.60 -33.63
CA PHE A 13 -0.40 -10.42 -33.86
C PHE A 13 0.87 -10.41 -33.00
N VAL A 14 0.80 -10.91 -31.77
CA VAL A 14 1.97 -11.06 -30.89
C VAL A 14 2.90 -12.17 -31.41
N ALA A 15 2.37 -13.30 -31.85
CA ALA A 15 3.18 -14.41 -32.37
C ALA A 15 3.89 -14.11 -33.70
N LEU A 16 3.31 -13.27 -34.57
CA LEU A 16 3.92 -12.87 -35.85
C LEU A 16 5.01 -11.79 -35.69
N ALA A 17 4.95 -10.97 -34.63
CA ALA A 17 5.99 -10.01 -34.31
C ALA A 17 7.31 -10.68 -33.86
N PHE A 18 7.23 -11.85 -33.22
CA PHE A 18 8.41 -12.61 -32.78
C PHE A 18 8.99 -13.57 -33.84
N ALA A 19 8.29 -13.80 -34.96
CA ALA A 19 8.75 -14.72 -36.01
C ALA A 19 9.69 -14.08 -37.06
N VAL A 20 9.94 -12.76 -37.00
CA VAL A 20 10.77 -12.04 -38.00
C VAL A 20 12.22 -11.78 -37.54
N VAL A 21 12.58 -12.13 -36.30
CA VAL A 21 13.96 -11.99 -35.80
C VAL A 21 14.50 -13.34 -35.31
N ALA A 22 14.57 -14.33 -36.20
CA ALA A 22 15.30 -15.56 -35.95
C ALA A 22 15.73 -16.24 -37.26
N SER A 23 16.68 -15.64 -37.98
CA SER A 23 17.54 -16.44 -38.85
C SER A 23 18.87 -15.73 -39.05
N GLN A 24 19.90 -16.16 -38.33
CA GLN A 24 21.26 -16.29 -38.84
C GLN A 24 22.05 -17.08 -37.81
N GLY A 25 22.38 -18.32 -38.18
CA GLY A 25 23.14 -19.23 -37.35
C GLY A 25 24.64 -18.96 -37.42
N THR A 26 25.29 -19.17 -36.30
CA THR A 26 26.71 -19.52 -36.24
C THR A 26 26.89 -20.58 -35.15
N THR A 27 27.40 -21.73 -35.57
CA THR A 27 27.91 -22.82 -34.74
C THR A 27 29.30 -22.45 -34.23
N VAL A 28 29.61 -22.61 -32.92
CA VAL A 28 30.80 -23.27 -32.30
C VAL A 28 30.62 -23.29 -30.75
N PRO A 29 31.49 -23.92 -29.93
CA PRO A 29 31.45 -25.30 -29.41
C PRO A 29 31.01 -25.44 -27.94
N SER A 30 30.70 -26.68 -27.56
CA SER A 30 30.46 -27.15 -26.20
C SER A 30 31.63 -26.81 -25.25
N ALA A 31 31.33 -26.08 -24.16
CA ALA A 31 32.22 -25.87 -23.02
C ALA A 31 31.51 -26.30 -21.73
N THR A 32 32.30 -26.97 -20.91
CA THR A 32 32.02 -27.62 -19.64
C THR A 32 31.24 -26.79 -18.62
N ALA A 33 30.35 -27.45 -17.88
CA ALA A 33 29.58 -26.88 -16.79
C ALA A 33 30.49 -26.43 -15.63
N ASP A 34 30.77 -25.13 -15.56
CA ASP A 34 31.14 -24.48 -14.31
C ASP A 34 29.87 -24.06 -13.59
N VAL A 35 29.66 -24.64 -12.40
CA VAL A 35 28.61 -24.25 -11.47
C VAL A 35 29.00 -22.89 -10.89
N SER A 36 28.55 -21.81 -11.53
CA SER A 36 28.59 -20.49 -10.93
C SER A 36 27.46 -20.41 -9.90
N HIS A 37 27.79 -20.14 -8.64
CA HIS A 37 26.83 -19.70 -7.63
C HIS A 37 26.26 -18.34 -8.05
N GLN A 38 25.21 -18.33 -8.88
CA GLN A 38 24.36 -17.16 -9.04
C GLN A 38 23.46 -17.06 -7.81
N SER A 39 23.53 -15.89 -7.18
CA SER A 39 22.77 -15.46 -6.02
C SER A 39 21.26 -15.66 -6.20
N VAL A 40 20.61 -16.17 -5.16
CA VAL A 40 19.16 -16.45 -5.06
C VAL A 40 18.27 -15.19 -5.21
N GLN A 41 18.87 -13.99 -5.26
CA GLN A 41 18.17 -12.69 -5.25
C GLN A 41 17.38 -12.34 -6.53
N GLN A 42 17.71 -12.87 -7.71
CA GLN A 42 17.00 -12.50 -8.96
C GLN A 42 15.58 -13.10 -9.10
N ASN A 43 15.05 -13.75 -8.06
CA ASN A 43 13.90 -14.65 -8.15
C ASN A 43 12.68 -14.21 -7.31
N SER A 44 12.75 -13.13 -6.53
CA SER A 44 11.64 -12.64 -5.69
C SER A 44 10.68 -11.72 -6.45
N ASP A 45 11.20 -10.83 -7.31
CA ASP A 45 10.37 -9.84 -8.04
C ASP A 45 9.51 -10.54 -9.09
N SER A 46 10.09 -11.56 -9.73
CA SER A 46 9.35 -12.44 -10.64
C SER A 46 8.26 -13.25 -9.93
N ARG A 47 8.36 -13.45 -8.60
CA ARG A 47 7.33 -14.19 -7.82
C ARG A 47 6.17 -13.31 -7.44
N LEU A 48 6.42 -12.09 -6.96
CA LEU A 48 5.34 -11.16 -6.61
C LEU A 48 4.46 -10.88 -7.84
N LEU A 49 5.09 -10.46 -8.94
CA LEU A 49 4.38 -10.18 -10.18
C LEU A 49 3.65 -11.42 -10.70
N ALA A 50 4.23 -12.62 -10.54
CA ALA A 50 3.57 -13.87 -10.91
C ALA A 50 2.40 -14.25 -9.98
N ILE A 51 2.42 -13.83 -8.71
CA ILE A 51 1.31 -14.00 -7.77
C ILE A 51 0.18 -13.06 -8.16
N GLU A 52 0.46 -11.76 -8.28
CA GLU A 52 -0.51 -10.72 -8.66
C GLU A 52 -1.18 -11.02 -9.99
N LYS A 53 -0.39 -11.33 -11.03
CA LYS A 53 -0.93 -11.71 -12.33
C LYS A 53 -1.84 -12.93 -12.25
N LYS A 54 -1.51 -13.94 -11.41
CA LYS A 54 -2.39 -15.10 -11.22
C LYS A 54 -3.66 -14.76 -10.44
N LEU A 55 -3.60 -13.80 -9.51
CA LEU A 55 -4.78 -13.30 -8.80
C LEU A 55 -5.69 -12.56 -9.78
N GLU A 56 -5.11 -11.68 -10.60
CA GLU A 56 -5.80 -10.96 -11.67
C GLU A 56 -6.45 -11.92 -12.69
N GLU A 57 -5.69 -12.90 -13.22
CA GLU A 57 -6.20 -13.94 -14.14
C GLU A 57 -7.39 -14.72 -13.56
N LYS A 58 -7.46 -14.84 -12.23
CA LYS A 58 -8.54 -15.52 -11.50
C LYS A 58 -9.64 -14.56 -11.00
N GLY A 59 -9.49 -13.26 -11.22
CA GLY A 59 -10.42 -12.23 -10.76
C GLY A 59 -10.52 -12.14 -9.23
N ILE A 60 -9.42 -12.40 -8.52
CA ILE A 60 -9.34 -12.33 -7.06
C ILE A 60 -8.82 -10.94 -6.65
N PRO A 61 -9.60 -10.14 -5.91
CA PRO A 61 -9.13 -8.86 -5.39
C PRO A 61 -7.92 -9.01 -4.45
N LEU A 62 -6.93 -8.13 -4.60
CA LEU A 62 -5.69 -8.16 -3.81
C LEU A 62 -5.93 -7.98 -2.31
N LYS A 63 -6.97 -7.23 -1.91
CA LYS A 63 -7.41 -7.12 -0.50
C LYS A 63 -7.73 -8.46 0.20
N TYR A 64 -7.89 -9.57 -0.54
CA TYR A 64 -8.11 -10.91 0.02
C TYR A 64 -6.85 -11.77 0.07
N ALA A 65 -5.72 -11.26 -0.43
CA ALA A 65 -4.43 -11.92 -0.41
C ALA A 65 -3.48 -11.16 0.52
N SER A 66 -3.24 -11.72 1.71
CA SER A 66 -2.20 -11.22 2.61
C SER A 66 -0.88 -11.91 2.24
N ILE A 67 0.03 -11.18 1.61
CA ILE A 67 1.19 -11.74 0.87
C ILE A 67 2.40 -11.85 1.80
N PRO A 68 3.23 -12.92 1.74
CA PRO A 68 4.44 -12.99 2.54
C PRO A 68 5.51 -11.97 2.11
N ALA A 69 6.17 -11.33 3.06
CA ALA A 69 7.32 -10.44 2.84
C ALA A 69 8.48 -11.20 2.14
N PHE A 70 8.58 -11.05 0.82
CA PHE A 70 9.58 -11.75 0.00
C PHE A 70 10.95 -11.05 -0.05
N TYR A 71 11.01 -9.76 0.29
CA TYR A 71 12.22 -8.95 0.20
C TYR A 71 13.11 -9.07 1.44
N ASN A 72 12.49 -9.27 2.61
CA ASN A 72 13.18 -9.15 3.88
C ASN A 72 14.12 -10.32 4.17
N ASN A 73 15.37 -9.98 4.50
CA ASN A 73 16.37 -10.96 4.90
C ASN A 73 16.20 -11.36 6.36
N ILE A 74 16.58 -12.59 6.70
CA ILE A 74 16.62 -13.02 8.10
C ILE A 74 17.69 -12.24 8.83
N THR A 75 17.29 -11.54 9.89
CA THR A 75 18.23 -10.98 10.86
C THR A 75 18.56 -12.02 11.92
N ARG A 76 19.85 -12.11 12.28
CA ARG A 76 20.30 -12.87 13.45
C ARG A 76 21.10 -11.97 14.38
N ASP A 77 20.67 -11.86 15.62
CA ASP A 77 21.45 -11.22 16.67
C ASP A 77 22.13 -12.31 17.52
N ASN A 78 23.46 -12.30 17.59
CA ASN A 78 24.24 -13.25 18.38
C ASN A 78 23.88 -14.74 18.13
N GLY A 79 23.51 -15.07 16.89
CA GLY A 79 23.17 -16.42 16.44
C GLY A 79 21.70 -16.83 16.66
N VAL A 80 20.89 -15.98 17.29
CA VAL A 80 19.45 -16.21 17.45
C VAL A 80 18.64 -15.41 16.42
N VAL A 81 17.45 -15.88 16.08
CA VAL A 81 16.53 -15.18 15.16
C VAL A 81 16.09 -13.85 15.77
N ALA A 82 16.10 -12.79 14.97
CA ALA A 82 15.62 -11.45 15.33
C ALA A 82 14.64 -10.95 14.24
N PRO A 83 13.86 -9.88 14.51
CA PRO A 83 13.00 -9.28 13.50
C PRO A 83 13.76 -8.93 12.23
N SER A 84 13.13 -9.17 11.07
CA SER A 84 13.69 -8.85 9.77
C SER A 84 13.70 -7.34 9.51
N TYR A 85 12.67 -6.63 9.98
CA TYR A 85 12.56 -5.17 9.93
C TYR A 85 13.46 -4.50 10.98
N SER A 86 14.04 -3.36 10.61
CA SER A 86 14.84 -2.50 11.50
C SER A 86 14.25 -1.10 11.69
N SER A 87 13.25 -0.75 10.89
CA SER A 87 12.49 0.50 10.93
C SER A 87 11.13 0.29 10.25
N ALA A 88 10.17 1.17 10.49
CA ALA A 88 8.95 1.24 9.70
C ALA A 88 9.22 1.82 8.29
N PRO A 89 8.26 1.73 7.34
CA PRO A 89 6.98 1.02 7.43
C PRO A 89 7.18 -0.49 7.67
N ALA A 90 6.53 -1.02 8.70
CA ALA A 90 6.71 -2.41 9.14
C ALA A 90 5.40 -2.98 9.72
N PRO A 91 5.23 -4.30 9.85
CA PRO A 91 4.06 -4.91 10.47
C PRO A 91 4.05 -4.66 12.00
N MET A 92 3.68 -3.45 12.42
CA MET A 92 3.73 -3.02 13.83
C MET A 92 2.72 -3.81 14.68
N GLY A 93 3.15 -4.30 15.85
CA GLY A 93 2.31 -5.13 16.72
C GLY A 93 3.08 -5.88 17.79
N ILE A 94 2.90 -7.21 17.84
CA ILE A 94 3.62 -8.11 18.75
C ILE A 94 4.13 -9.28 17.91
N GLY A 95 5.45 -9.47 17.86
CA GLY A 95 6.10 -10.64 17.26
C GLY A 95 6.86 -11.47 18.30
N PHE A 96 6.74 -12.79 18.23
CA PHE A 96 7.43 -13.74 19.10
C PHE A 96 8.21 -14.79 18.30
N TYR A 97 9.53 -14.62 18.27
CA TYR A 97 10.47 -15.41 17.47
C TYR A 97 11.07 -16.61 18.19
N GLY A 98 10.54 -17.02 19.35
CA GLY A 98 11.19 -18.07 20.16
C GLY A 98 12.53 -17.64 20.77
N THR A 99 12.74 -16.34 20.98
CA THR A 99 13.94 -15.79 21.64
C THR A 99 13.57 -15.11 22.94
N LYS A 100 14.47 -15.13 23.92
CA LYS A 100 14.32 -14.39 25.18
C LYS A 100 15.65 -13.93 25.74
N ASN A 101 15.64 -12.87 26.53
CA ASN A 101 16.78 -12.40 27.28
C ASN A 101 16.95 -13.24 28.57
N VAL A 102 18.12 -13.86 28.71
CA VAL A 102 18.55 -14.58 29.91
C VAL A 102 19.83 -13.95 30.42
N SER A 103 19.74 -13.19 31.51
CA SER A 103 20.89 -12.52 32.15
C SER A 103 21.69 -11.60 31.21
N GLY A 104 20.99 -10.84 30.35
CA GLY A 104 21.60 -9.88 29.42
C GLY A 104 22.00 -10.48 28.07
N LYS A 105 21.73 -11.76 27.82
CA LYS A 105 22.02 -12.43 26.55
C LYS A 105 20.75 -12.99 25.93
N LEU A 106 20.54 -12.76 24.63
CA LEU A 106 19.47 -13.41 23.89
C LEU A 106 19.76 -14.90 23.69
N VAL A 107 18.77 -15.73 23.98
CA VAL A 107 18.82 -17.19 23.85
C VAL A 107 17.58 -17.65 23.07
N GLY A 108 17.81 -18.44 22.03
CA GLY A 108 16.76 -19.06 21.24
C GLY A 108 16.28 -20.37 21.86
N TYR A 109 14.98 -20.63 21.73
CA TYR A 109 14.31 -21.86 22.14
C TYR A 109 13.12 -22.14 21.23
N ASN A 110 12.53 -23.32 21.36
CA ASN A 110 11.35 -23.71 20.62
C ASN A 110 10.14 -23.69 21.54
N LEU A 111 9.03 -23.11 21.06
CA LEU A 111 7.73 -23.20 21.70
C LEU A 111 6.77 -23.82 20.70
N THR A 112 6.20 -24.97 21.04
CA THR A 112 5.14 -25.61 20.26
C THR A 112 3.79 -25.52 20.99
N THR A 113 2.72 -25.35 20.23
CA THR A 113 1.36 -25.29 20.78
C THR A 113 0.35 -25.77 19.74
N PRO A 114 -0.78 -26.38 20.14
CA PRO A 114 -1.88 -26.66 19.22
C PRO A 114 -2.71 -25.41 18.88
N SER A 115 -2.46 -24.26 19.53
CA SER A 115 -3.24 -23.06 19.26
C SER A 115 -2.57 -21.75 19.67
N VAL A 116 -2.75 -20.73 18.83
CA VAL A 116 -2.31 -19.35 19.04
C VAL A 116 -3.54 -18.44 19.05
N MET A 117 -3.55 -17.43 19.91
CA MET A 117 -4.63 -16.46 20.05
C MET A 117 -4.06 -15.05 20.11
N ALA A 118 -4.69 -14.13 19.40
CA ALA A 118 -4.54 -12.69 19.61
C ALA A 118 -5.76 -12.13 20.34
N SER A 119 -5.55 -11.20 21.26
CA SER A 119 -6.62 -10.39 21.86
C SER A 119 -6.32 -8.92 21.66
N ILE A 120 -7.30 -8.19 21.13
CA ILE A 120 -7.17 -6.80 20.74
C ILE A 120 -8.34 -6.05 21.38
N GLY A 121 -8.04 -4.97 22.11
CA GLY A 121 -9.05 -4.07 22.67
C GLY A 121 -8.92 -2.70 22.01
N ILE A 122 -9.93 -2.25 21.28
CA ILE A 122 -9.90 -0.98 20.52
C ILE A 122 -10.84 0.00 21.19
N LYS A 123 -10.30 1.14 21.64
CA LYS A 123 -11.10 2.26 22.16
C LYS A 123 -11.43 3.27 21.08
N ASN A 124 -10.47 3.56 20.22
CA ASN A 124 -10.64 4.37 19.02
C ASN A 124 -9.47 4.09 18.06
N MET A 125 -9.70 4.35 16.78
CA MET A 125 -8.73 4.20 15.72
C MET A 125 -9.15 5.07 14.55
N SER A 126 -8.19 5.71 13.89
CA SER A 126 -8.37 6.38 12.61
C SER A 126 -7.08 6.33 11.80
N GLN A 127 -7.23 6.01 10.52
CA GLN A 127 -6.18 5.65 9.60
C GLN A 127 -6.56 6.19 8.23
N PHE A 128 -5.55 6.60 7.47
CA PHE A 128 -5.78 7.12 6.14
C PHE A 128 -4.60 6.83 5.23
N TYR A 129 -4.83 6.14 4.12
CA TYR A 129 -3.83 5.93 3.07
C TYR A 129 -4.53 5.74 1.72
N LEU A 130 -4.43 6.71 0.81
CA LEU A 130 -5.29 6.73 -0.39
C LEU A 130 -4.94 5.65 -1.42
N LEU A 131 -3.66 5.33 -1.54
CA LEU A 131 -3.10 4.49 -2.61
C LEU A 131 -3.31 2.98 -2.38
N ASN A 132 -4.29 2.61 -1.56
CA ASN A 132 -4.68 1.22 -1.32
C ASN A 132 -6.18 0.99 -1.62
N ASP A 133 -6.63 -0.26 -1.51
CA ASP A 133 -8.01 -0.67 -1.85
C ASP A 133 -9.08 -0.26 -0.81
N GLY A 134 -8.67 0.42 0.26
CA GLY A 134 -9.54 0.84 1.34
C GLY A 134 -8.91 1.96 2.15
N PRO A 135 -9.05 3.24 1.72
CA PRO A 135 -8.26 4.32 2.31
C PRO A 135 -8.44 4.52 3.81
N THR A 136 -9.58 4.10 4.36
CA THR A 136 -9.93 4.18 5.77
C THR A 136 -10.13 2.77 6.34
N SER A 137 -9.21 1.87 5.98
CA SER A 137 -9.23 0.46 6.36
C SER A 137 -7.82 -0.03 6.66
N GLU A 138 -7.76 -1.07 7.47
CA GLU A 138 -6.56 -1.71 7.95
C GLU A 138 -6.86 -3.18 8.26
N THR A 139 -5.82 -3.96 8.50
CA THR A 139 -5.93 -5.35 8.92
C THR A 139 -5.30 -5.56 10.28
N PHE A 140 -5.94 -6.40 11.09
CA PHE A 140 -5.31 -7.08 12.21
C PHE A 140 -5.03 -8.52 11.80
N GLN A 141 -3.77 -8.92 11.76
CA GLN A 141 -3.38 -10.23 11.23
C GLN A 141 -2.72 -11.07 12.30
N LEU A 142 -3.40 -12.13 12.75
CA LEU A 142 -2.80 -13.17 13.57
C LEU A 142 -2.16 -14.20 12.65
N ASN A 143 -0.83 -14.24 12.63
CA ASN A 143 -0.08 -15.13 11.77
C ASN A 143 0.76 -16.11 12.60
N SER A 144 0.87 -17.34 12.11
CA SER A 144 1.71 -18.35 12.74
C SER A 144 2.06 -19.48 11.77
N VAL A 145 3.23 -20.08 11.99
CA VAL A 145 3.72 -21.21 11.22
C VAL A 145 3.32 -22.55 11.84
N LEU A 146 2.47 -23.29 11.12
CA LEU A 146 2.04 -24.64 11.43
C LEU A 146 3.07 -25.67 10.94
N THR A 147 3.50 -26.56 11.82
CA THR A 147 4.49 -27.61 11.55
C THR A 147 3.91 -29.01 11.72
N ASN A 148 4.67 -30.01 11.26
CA ASN A 148 4.29 -31.42 11.31
C ASN A 148 3.01 -31.73 10.52
N VAL A 149 2.68 -30.90 9.52
CA VAL A 149 1.51 -31.15 8.67
C VAL A 149 1.78 -32.39 7.83
N THR A 150 0.84 -33.34 7.88
CA THR A 150 0.93 -34.55 7.08
C THR A 150 0.28 -34.35 5.72
N LEU A 151 1.03 -34.64 4.64
CA LEU A 151 0.48 -34.83 3.30
C LEU A 151 0.93 -36.18 2.76
N PHE A 152 -0.03 -36.98 2.31
CA PHE A 152 0.22 -38.29 1.68
C PHE A 152 1.09 -39.22 2.55
N GLY A 153 0.91 -39.18 3.87
CA GLY A 153 1.69 -39.90 4.87
C GLY A 153 3.01 -39.26 5.31
N ASN A 154 3.44 -38.16 4.69
CA ASN A 154 4.66 -37.46 5.05
C ASN A 154 4.38 -36.23 5.94
N SER A 155 4.92 -36.21 7.15
CA SER A 155 4.67 -35.17 8.18
C SER A 155 5.74 -34.08 8.25
N THR A 156 6.44 -33.80 7.16
CA THR A 156 7.49 -32.77 7.11
C THR A 156 6.99 -31.42 6.61
N TYR A 157 5.71 -31.29 6.26
CA TYR A 157 5.20 -30.05 5.68
C TYR A 157 4.99 -28.97 6.75
N THR A 158 5.22 -27.75 6.31
CA THR A 158 5.11 -26.51 7.08
C THR A 158 4.24 -25.54 6.30
N PHE A 159 3.25 -24.95 6.98
CA PHE A 159 2.31 -24.01 6.39
C PHE A 159 2.23 -22.75 7.23
N TRP A 160 2.21 -21.59 6.58
CA TRP A 160 1.92 -20.34 7.24
C TRP A 160 0.42 -20.07 7.13
N THR A 161 -0.19 -19.78 8.27
CA THR A 161 -1.63 -19.58 8.38
C THR A 161 -1.90 -18.22 8.98
N GLN A 162 -2.82 -17.49 8.36
CA GLN A 162 -3.20 -16.14 8.75
C GLN A 162 -4.69 -16.09 9.05
N ASN A 163 -5.05 -15.60 10.22
CA ASN A 163 -6.42 -15.23 10.60
C ASN A 163 -6.48 -13.71 10.63
N VAL A 164 -7.13 -13.13 9.63
CA VAL A 164 -7.07 -11.70 9.35
C VAL A 164 -8.43 -11.07 9.61
N ALA A 165 -8.46 -9.99 10.37
CA ALA A 165 -9.61 -9.12 10.51
C ALA A 165 -9.38 -7.83 9.73
N PHE A 166 -10.06 -7.70 8.59
CA PHE A 166 -10.13 -6.47 7.81
C PHE A 166 -11.14 -5.53 8.48
N TYR A 167 -10.68 -4.43 9.07
CA TYR A 167 -11.54 -3.42 9.68
C TYR A 167 -11.64 -2.20 8.77
N SER A 168 -12.83 -1.60 8.71
CA SER A 168 -13.05 -0.34 8.01
C SER A 168 -13.77 0.64 8.94
N GLU A 169 -13.10 1.76 9.25
CA GLU A 169 -13.67 2.83 10.08
C GLU A 169 -14.92 3.41 9.42
N ARG A 170 -14.87 3.62 8.09
CA ARG A 170 -15.96 4.23 7.32
C ARG A 170 -17.26 3.44 7.37
N THR A 171 -17.19 2.11 7.25
CA THR A 171 -18.40 1.26 7.26
C THR A 171 -18.67 0.64 8.62
N GLN A 172 -17.78 0.83 9.59
CA GLN A 172 -17.88 0.26 10.93
C GLN A 172 -18.09 -1.26 10.88
N THR A 173 -17.26 -1.94 10.08
CA THR A 173 -17.35 -3.38 9.85
C THR A 173 -16.01 -4.08 9.98
N ILE A 174 -16.04 -5.31 10.48
CA ILE A 174 -14.95 -6.28 10.38
C ILE A 174 -15.35 -7.39 9.41
N GLN A 175 -14.51 -7.68 8.43
CA GLN A 175 -14.59 -8.87 7.60
C GLN A 175 -13.41 -9.79 7.92
N PHE A 176 -13.69 -11.07 8.14
CA PHE A 176 -12.63 -12.05 8.36
C PHE A 176 -12.10 -12.63 7.06
N LEU A 177 -10.80 -12.87 7.01
CA LEU A 177 -10.12 -13.47 5.88
C LEU A 177 -9.15 -14.55 6.39
N THR A 178 -9.05 -15.64 5.65
CA THR A 178 -8.03 -16.67 5.88
C THR A 178 -7.02 -16.60 4.75
N ASN A 179 -5.73 -16.77 5.05
CA ASN A 179 -4.73 -17.15 4.06
C ASN A 179 -3.90 -18.34 4.54
N ILE A 180 -3.62 -19.29 3.64
CA ILE A 180 -2.72 -20.42 3.90
C ILE A 180 -1.68 -20.51 2.77
N TRP A 181 -0.41 -20.47 3.16
CA TRP A 181 0.74 -20.54 2.26
C TRP A 181 1.62 -21.75 2.60
N ASN A 182 2.22 -22.37 1.59
CA ASN A 182 3.06 -23.55 1.80
C ASN A 182 4.53 -23.17 2.03
N PHE A 183 4.98 -23.12 3.28
CA PHE A 183 6.37 -22.79 3.63
C PHE A 183 7.31 -24.00 3.67
N SER A 184 6.89 -25.14 3.11
CA SER A 184 7.70 -26.36 3.05
C SER A 184 8.87 -26.31 2.07
N SER A 185 9.00 -25.23 1.28
CA SER A 185 10.12 -25.01 0.36
C SER A 185 10.25 -23.53 -0.02
N PRO A 186 11.40 -23.11 -0.59
CA PRO A 186 11.56 -21.74 -1.10
C PRO A 186 10.61 -21.38 -2.24
N ALA A 187 9.96 -22.34 -2.90
CA ALA A 187 9.05 -22.10 -4.00
C ALA A 187 7.65 -21.63 -3.56
N VAL A 188 7.33 -21.74 -2.27
CA VAL A 188 6.04 -21.43 -1.64
C VAL A 188 4.78 -22.04 -2.28
N ALA A 189 4.95 -23.01 -3.19
CA ALA A 189 3.88 -23.51 -4.04
C ALA A 189 2.95 -24.49 -3.31
N ILE A 190 1.63 -24.33 -3.51
CA ILE A 190 0.60 -25.23 -2.98
C ILE A 190 0.07 -26.17 -4.06
N SER A 191 -0.09 -27.48 -3.79
CA SER A 191 -0.63 -28.42 -4.78
C SER A 191 -2.16 -28.38 -4.84
N SER A 192 -2.76 -28.76 -5.97
CA SER A 192 -4.22 -28.81 -6.14
C SER A 192 -4.91 -29.88 -5.30
N ASN A 193 -4.16 -30.83 -4.73
CA ASN A 193 -4.65 -31.93 -3.91
C ASN A 193 -4.19 -31.84 -2.44
N VAL A 194 -3.70 -30.67 -2.01
CA VAL A 194 -3.19 -30.42 -0.66
C VAL A 194 -4.23 -30.64 0.42
N PHE A 195 -5.51 -30.33 0.15
CA PHE A 195 -6.60 -30.46 1.11
C PHE A 195 -7.54 -31.61 0.72
N HIS A 196 -7.98 -32.33 1.74
CA HIS A 196 -9.03 -33.33 1.66
C HIS A 196 -10.43 -32.69 1.75
N SER A 197 -10.59 -31.68 2.61
CA SER A 197 -11.85 -30.93 2.80
C SER A 197 -11.54 -29.50 3.29
N TYR A 198 -12.29 -28.52 2.80
CA TYR A 198 -12.13 -27.09 3.10
C TYR A 198 -13.36 -26.30 2.63
N ASP A 199 -13.58 -25.10 3.19
CA ASP A 199 -14.70 -24.22 2.82
C ASP A 199 -14.30 -23.07 1.87
N GLY A 200 -13.02 -22.67 1.88
CA GLY A 200 -12.49 -21.58 1.06
C GLY A 200 -12.17 -21.95 -0.39
N ILE A 201 -11.26 -21.17 -0.98
CA ILE A 201 -10.86 -21.26 -2.38
C ILE A 201 -9.37 -21.60 -2.44
N LEU A 202 -9.06 -22.78 -3.00
CA LEU A 202 -7.70 -23.20 -3.29
C LEU A 202 -7.21 -22.59 -4.61
N CYS A 203 -6.27 -21.66 -4.52
CA CYS A 203 -5.68 -20.98 -5.67
C CYS A 203 -4.37 -21.61 -6.11
N ALA A 204 -4.34 -22.93 -6.31
CA ALA A 204 -3.13 -23.62 -6.76
C ALA A 204 -2.56 -23.02 -8.08
N PRO A 205 -1.22 -22.92 -8.22
CA PRO A 205 -0.20 -23.34 -7.27
C PRO A 205 0.22 -22.29 -6.23
N THR A 206 -0.58 -21.24 -6.01
CA THR A 206 -0.18 -20.05 -5.24
C THR A 206 -0.43 -20.19 -3.74
N PHE A 207 -1.69 -20.20 -3.33
CA PHE A 207 -2.11 -20.14 -1.92
C PHE A 207 -3.55 -20.61 -1.78
N TYR A 208 -4.09 -20.54 -0.57
CA TYR A 208 -5.50 -20.73 -0.27
C TYR A 208 -6.05 -19.51 0.48
N TYR A 209 -7.31 -19.17 0.23
CA TYR A 209 -7.98 -18.12 0.99
C TYR A 209 -9.45 -18.44 1.25
N ALA A 210 -10.03 -17.80 2.26
CA ALA A 210 -11.46 -17.81 2.52
C ALA A 210 -11.94 -16.43 2.96
N ILE A 211 -13.21 -16.14 2.70
CA ILE A 211 -13.88 -14.90 3.12
C ILE A 211 -14.93 -15.27 4.15
N GLY A 212 -14.71 -14.84 5.39
CA GLY A 212 -15.62 -15.05 6.51
C GLY A 212 -16.77 -14.03 6.56
N PRO A 213 -17.57 -14.06 7.63
CA PRO A 213 -18.67 -13.13 7.81
C PRO A 213 -18.18 -11.69 7.93
N THR A 214 -19.03 -10.75 7.51
CA THR A 214 -18.88 -9.32 7.80
C THR A 214 -19.77 -8.96 8.98
N ILE A 215 -19.19 -8.29 9.98
CA ILE A 215 -19.84 -7.97 11.25
C ILE A 215 -19.75 -6.47 11.48
N HIS A 216 -20.86 -5.84 11.84
CA HIS A 216 -20.85 -4.45 12.27
C HIS A 216 -20.31 -4.32 13.69
N VAL A 217 -19.41 -3.36 13.90
CA VAL A 217 -18.80 -3.07 15.21
C VAL A 217 -18.76 -1.57 15.44
N THR A 218 -18.91 -1.13 16.69
CA THR A 218 -18.71 0.26 17.07
C THR A 218 -17.59 0.32 18.11
N THR A 219 -16.76 1.35 18.05
CA THR A 219 -15.74 1.55 19.09
C THR A 219 -16.41 2.09 20.36
N PRO A 220 -16.05 1.59 21.57
CA PRO A 220 -15.04 0.58 21.83
C PRO A 220 -15.52 -0.86 21.58
N PHE A 221 -14.65 -1.72 21.04
CA PHE A 221 -14.89 -3.15 20.91
C PHE A 221 -13.62 -3.95 21.25
N SER A 222 -13.79 -5.25 21.52
CA SER A 222 -12.66 -6.19 21.61
C SER A 222 -12.80 -7.31 20.60
N LEU A 223 -11.67 -7.73 20.03
CA LEU A 223 -11.56 -8.80 19.06
C LEU A 223 -10.57 -9.85 19.57
N ASN A 224 -10.96 -11.11 19.49
CA ASN A 224 -10.03 -12.23 19.62
C ASN A 224 -10.00 -13.03 18.33
N LEU A 225 -8.80 -13.35 17.87
CA LEU A 225 -8.54 -14.23 16.73
C LEU A 225 -7.88 -15.51 17.25
N TYR A 226 -8.21 -16.65 16.65
CA TYR A 226 -7.66 -17.94 17.04
C TYR A 226 -7.22 -18.72 15.81
N LEU A 227 -6.04 -19.30 15.92
CA LEU A 227 -5.49 -20.31 15.03
C LEU A 227 -5.43 -21.61 15.80
N ASN A 228 -6.21 -22.62 15.40
CA ASN A 228 -6.28 -23.91 16.10
C ASN A 228 -5.88 -25.06 15.17
N SER A 229 -5.00 -25.94 15.64
CA SER A 229 -4.58 -27.13 14.91
C SER A 229 -4.97 -28.42 15.65
N THR A 230 -5.31 -29.46 14.89
CA THR A 230 -5.69 -30.77 15.43
C THR A 230 -5.62 -31.86 14.37
N VAL A 231 -6.09 -33.06 14.70
CA VAL A 231 -6.35 -34.15 13.75
C VAL A 231 -7.87 -34.40 13.69
N VAL A 232 -8.45 -34.38 12.49
CA VAL A 232 -9.85 -34.70 12.21
C VAL A 232 -9.90 -35.95 11.35
N ASP A 233 -10.62 -36.99 11.77
CA ASP A 233 -10.79 -38.24 11.01
C ASP A 233 -9.49 -38.87 10.47
N ARG A 234 -8.40 -38.68 11.23
CA ARG A 234 -7.01 -39.12 10.99
C ARG A 234 -6.16 -38.19 10.13
N ASP A 235 -6.70 -37.07 9.65
CA ASP A 235 -6.01 -36.08 8.83
C ASP A 235 -5.63 -34.83 9.65
N SER A 236 -4.48 -34.20 9.34
CA SER A 236 -4.09 -32.90 9.90
C SER A 236 -5.15 -31.84 9.56
N ALA A 237 -5.48 -30.96 10.50
CA ALA A 237 -6.51 -29.94 10.31
C ALA A 237 -6.14 -28.61 10.99
N VAL A 238 -6.62 -27.51 10.40
CA VAL A 238 -6.55 -26.15 10.96
C VAL A 238 -7.93 -25.48 10.92
N PHE A 239 -8.23 -24.67 11.93
CA PHE A 239 -9.47 -23.90 12.08
C PHE A 239 -9.19 -22.43 12.38
N PHE A 240 -9.99 -21.56 11.77
CA PHE A 240 -9.91 -20.11 11.90
C PHE A 240 -11.14 -19.60 12.63
N ASN A 241 -10.93 -19.16 13.88
CA ASN A 241 -12.04 -18.76 14.76
C ASN A 241 -11.89 -17.31 15.21
N TYR A 242 -13.00 -16.73 15.65
CA TYR A 242 -13.04 -15.39 16.22
C TYR A 242 -14.00 -15.28 17.40
N SER A 243 -13.80 -14.25 18.21
CA SER A 243 -14.86 -13.68 19.04
C SER A 243 -14.75 -12.15 19.07
N ILE A 244 -15.88 -11.46 18.94
CA ILE A 244 -16.00 -10.01 19.02
C ILE A 244 -16.93 -9.68 20.18
N MET A 245 -16.56 -8.67 20.96
CA MET A 245 -17.46 -8.01 21.90
C MET A 245 -17.62 -6.55 21.48
N SER A 246 -18.84 -6.16 21.09
CA SER A 246 -19.22 -4.79 20.71
C SER A 246 -20.61 -4.51 21.30
N ASP A 247 -20.82 -3.32 21.88
CA ASP A 247 -22.12 -2.93 22.46
C ASP A 247 -22.69 -3.95 23.48
N ASN A 248 -21.83 -4.57 24.29
CA ASN A 248 -22.15 -5.67 25.23
C ASN A 248 -22.71 -6.95 24.56
N HIS A 249 -22.63 -7.08 23.24
CA HIS A 249 -22.96 -8.28 22.51
C HIS A 249 -21.68 -9.06 22.16
N ILE A 250 -21.69 -10.37 22.40
CA ILE A 250 -20.60 -11.27 22.00
C ILE A 250 -21.04 -12.06 20.78
N GLN A 251 -20.27 -11.95 19.69
CA GLN A 251 -20.41 -12.79 18.51
C GLN A 251 -19.14 -13.61 18.32
N SER A 252 -19.26 -14.93 18.15
CA SER A 252 -18.11 -15.83 18.00
C SER A 252 -18.42 -16.98 17.05
N GLY A 253 -17.40 -17.51 16.39
CA GLY A 253 -17.55 -18.69 15.54
C GLY A 253 -16.24 -19.17 14.91
N SER A 254 -16.30 -20.32 14.25
CA SER A 254 -15.33 -20.77 13.24
C SER A 254 -15.90 -20.35 11.89
N TYR A 255 -15.15 -19.62 11.07
CA TYR A 255 -15.62 -19.20 9.75
C TYR A 255 -14.94 -19.94 8.60
N ASP A 256 -13.84 -20.62 8.89
CA ASP A 256 -13.12 -21.41 7.90
C ASP A 256 -12.34 -22.54 8.56
N TYR A 257 -12.05 -23.58 7.79
CA TYR A 257 -11.20 -24.70 8.16
C TYR A 257 -10.54 -25.31 6.92
N ALA A 258 -9.41 -25.99 7.14
CA ALA A 258 -8.77 -26.79 6.12
C ALA A 258 -8.26 -28.10 6.70
N ILE A 259 -8.71 -29.22 6.13
CA ILE A 259 -8.25 -30.58 6.45
C ILE A 259 -7.29 -31.02 5.34
N PHE A 260 -6.04 -31.26 5.70
CA PHE A 260 -4.97 -31.63 4.79
C PHE A 260 -5.09 -33.09 4.35
N ASN A 261 -4.66 -33.38 3.12
CA ASN A 261 -4.74 -34.70 2.52
C ASN A 261 -3.67 -35.64 3.08
N SER A 262 -3.83 -36.06 4.33
CA SER A 262 -2.81 -36.78 5.10
C SER A 262 -2.84 -38.28 4.83
N THR A 263 -4.03 -38.85 4.69
CA THR A 263 -4.26 -40.31 4.64
C THR A 263 -4.33 -40.89 3.23
N TYR A 264 -4.29 -40.07 2.16
CA TYR A 264 -4.33 -40.60 0.80
C TYR A 264 -3.12 -41.50 0.50
N GLY A 265 -3.41 -42.71 0.00
CA GLY A 265 -2.41 -43.74 -0.26
C GLY A 265 -1.88 -44.46 0.99
N GLN A 266 -2.39 -44.13 2.19
CA GLN A 266 -1.98 -44.74 3.45
C GLN A 266 -2.96 -45.84 3.89
N PRO A 267 -2.51 -46.82 4.70
CA PRO A 267 -3.40 -47.85 5.24
C PRO A 267 -4.48 -47.25 6.14
N SER A 268 -5.63 -47.93 6.29
CA SER A 268 -6.75 -47.44 7.11
C SER A 268 -6.41 -47.23 8.60
N THR A 269 -5.33 -47.83 9.07
CA THR A 269 -4.80 -47.65 10.44
C THR A 269 -3.89 -46.43 10.59
N PHE A 270 -3.45 -45.80 9.50
CA PHE A 270 -2.60 -44.62 9.56
C PHE A 270 -3.37 -43.42 10.13
N THR A 271 -2.70 -42.66 10.99
CA THR A 271 -3.19 -41.39 11.54
C THR A 271 -2.07 -40.37 11.46
N ALA A 272 -2.40 -39.18 10.94
CA ALA A 272 -1.48 -38.06 10.88
C ALA A 272 -0.91 -37.74 12.27
N LYS A 273 0.35 -37.29 12.30
CA LYS A 273 0.88 -36.66 13.51
C LYS A 273 0.07 -35.38 13.77
N ALA A 274 -0.21 -35.08 15.03
CA ALA A 274 -0.89 -33.83 15.38
C ALA A 274 -0.01 -32.64 14.94
N PRO A 275 -0.52 -31.74 14.08
CA PRO A 275 0.21 -30.56 13.67
C PRO A 275 0.22 -29.53 14.83
N GLU A 276 1.32 -28.78 14.95
CA GLU A 276 1.53 -27.80 16.02
C GLU A 276 2.12 -26.51 15.45
N TYR A 277 1.69 -25.37 15.98
CA TYR A 277 2.32 -24.09 15.73
C TYR A 277 3.67 -24.03 16.42
N LEU A 278 4.69 -23.53 15.72
CA LEU A 278 6.07 -23.45 16.21
C LEU A 278 6.59 -22.02 16.13
N ALA A 279 7.13 -21.52 17.24
CA ALA A 279 8.07 -20.41 17.25
C ALA A 279 9.48 -20.94 17.60
N SER A 280 10.52 -20.54 16.86
CA SER A 280 11.90 -21.01 17.07
C SER A 280 12.94 -19.91 16.95
N GLY A 281 13.65 -19.64 18.06
CA GLY A 281 14.74 -18.66 18.07
C GLY A 281 16.04 -19.12 17.43
N THR A 282 16.07 -20.32 16.83
CA THR A 282 17.29 -20.91 16.26
C THR A 282 17.13 -21.35 14.81
N GLN A 283 15.90 -21.61 14.39
CA GLN A 283 15.56 -22.17 13.08
C GLN A 283 14.66 -21.20 12.33
N VAL A 284 14.71 -21.31 11.01
CA VAL A 284 13.80 -20.65 10.09
C VAL A 284 13.07 -21.71 9.29
N THR A 285 11.96 -21.34 8.66
CA THR A 285 11.18 -22.27 7.83
C THR A 285 11.99 -22.77 6.64
N PRO A 286 11.58 -23.89 6.01
CA PRO A 286 12.21 -24.39 4.79
C PRO A 286 12.22 -23.41 3.60
N THR A 287 11.53 -22.27 3.69
CA THR A 287 11.67 -21.17 2.73
C THR A 287 13.09 -20.61 2.68
N GLY A 288 13.79 -20.66 3.82
CA GLY A 288 15.13 -20.11 4.00
C GLY A 288 15.18 -18.62 4.32
N PHE A 289 14.05 -17.91 4.36
CA PHE A 289 13.97 -16.48 4.67
C PHE A 289 12.86 -16.07 5.66
N ILE A 290 11.87 -16.93 5.89
CA ILE A 290 10.79 -16.69 6.87
C ILE A 290 11.08 -17.42 8.19
N PRO A 291 11.05 -16.75 9.37
CA PRO A 291 11.23 -17.41 10.65
C PRO A 291 10.04 -18.28 11.08
N TYR A 292 10.26 -19.09 12.11
CA TYR A 292 9.17 -19.75 12.83
C TYR A 292 8.77 -18.84 13.98
N ASP A 293 7.57 -18.30 13.93
CA ASP A 293 7.13 -17.30 14.89
C ASP A 293 5.60 -17.36 15.16
N PHE A 294 5.19 -16.53 16.11
CA PHE A 294 3.80 -16.10 16.31
C PHE A 294 3.79 -14.58 16.20
N GLU A 295 2.83 -14.01 15.48
CA GLU A 295 2.69 -12.56 15.38
C GLU A 295 1.23 -12.11 15.37
N ILE A 296 0.98 -10.94 15.94
CA ILE A 296 -0.24 -10.15 15.71
C ILE A 296 0.18 -8.74 15.33
N MET A 297 -0.27 -8.26 14.18
CA MET A 297 0.15 -6.96 13.68
C MET A 297 -1.00 -6.13 13.10
N VAL A 298 -0.75 -4.83 12.94
CA VAL A 298 -1.59 -3.88 12.22
C VAL A 298 -0.91 -3.50 10.91
N GLY A 299 -1.64 -3.56 9.80
CA GLY A 299 -1.09 -3.22 8.49
C GLY A 299 -2.15 -2.82 7.48
N GLY A 300 -1.70 -2.53 6.25
CA GLY A 300 -2.55 -2.14 5.13
C GLY A 300 -3.63 -3.17 4.76
N PRO A 301 -4.62 -2.76 3.95
CA PRO A 301 -5.68 -3.61 3.45
C PRO A 301 -5.21 -4.57 2.34
N GLY A 302 -4.52 -5.66 2.73
CA GLY A 302 -4.10 -6.76 1.85
C GLY A 302 -3.18 -6.35 0.69
N GLY A 303 -2.80 -7.33 -0.13
CA GLY A 303 -1.97 -7.12 -1.33
C GLY A 303 -0.60 -6.54 -1.07
N GLY A 304 -0.05 -6.71 0.13
CA GLY A 304 1.22 -6.11 0.53
C GLY A 304 1.15 -4.59 0.74
N SER A 305 -0.03 -3.99 0.89
CA SER A 305 -0.19 -2.54 1.04
C SER A 305 0.23 -2.02 2.42
N THR A 306 0.44 -0.70 2.53
CA THR A 306 0.67 -0.01 3.81
C THR A 306 -0.54 0.78 4.28
N THR A 307 -0.49 1.27 5.52
CA THR A 307 -1.48 2.21 6.07
C THR A 307 -0.84 3.16 7.09
N SER A 308 -1.26 4.41 7.08
CA SER A 308 -0.80 5.44 8.01
C SER A 308 -1.83 5.63 9.12
N ILE A 309 -1.41 5.46 10.37
CA ILE A 309 -2.30 5.52 11.54
C ILE A 309 -2.17 6.89 12.21
N TYR A 310 -3.21 7.71 12.11
CA TYR A 310 -3.22 9.06 12.67
C TYR A 310 -3.77 9.11 14.10
N ASN A 311 -4.61 8.14 14.46
CA ASN A 311 -5.13 8.00 15.81
C ASN A 311 -5.31 6.52 16.16
N VAL A 312 -4.89 6.11 17.36
CA VAL A 312 -5.10 4.76 17.88
C VAL A 312 -5.03 4.77 19.40
N ASN A 313 -5.97 4.08 20.03
CA ASN A 313 -5.90 3.75 21.44
C ASN A 313 -6.36 2.30 21.58
N ALA A 314 -5.39 1.39 21.55
CA ALA A 314 -5.66 -0.03 21.57
C ALA A 314 -4.69 -0.78 22.49
N THR A 315 -5.13 -1.96 22.93
CA THR A 315 -4.29 -2.94 23.62
C THR A 315 -4.19 -4.21 22.81
N MET A 316 -3.02 -4.86 22.83
CA MET A 316 -2.83 -6.16 22.21
C MET A 316 -2.18 -7.16 23.16
N ASN A 317 -2.59 -8.42 23.04
CA ASN A 317 -1.96 -9.57 23.65
C ASN A 317 -1.78 -10.67 22.61
N LEU A 318 -0.59 -11.27 22.58
CA LEU A 318 -0.30 -12.47 21.81
C LEU A 318 -0.13 -13.64 22.76
N MET A 319 -0.90 -14.71 22.55
CA MET A 319 -1.03 -15.82 23.49
C MET A 319 -0.92 -17.17 22.78
N TYR A 320 -0.49 -18.17 23.53
CA TYR A 320 -0.47 -19.56 23.10
C TYR A 320 -1.24 -20.44 24.07
N LYS A 321 -1.72 -21.59 23.59
CA LYS A 321 -2.43 -22.56 24.43
C LYS A 321 -1.44 -23.34 25.29
N GLY A 322 -1.41 -23.01 26.58
CA GLY A 322 -0.73 -23.78 27.62
C GLY A 322 -1.63 -24.83 28.27
N SER A 323 -1.13 -25.48 29.32
CA SER A 323 -1.83 -26.58 30.03
C SER A 323 -3.10 -26.15 30.78
N LYS A 324 -3.20 -24.87 31.19
CA LYS A 324 -4.31 -24.31 31.98
C LYS A 324 -5.21 -23.35 31.20
N GLY A 325 -4.90 -23.06 29.94
CA GLY A 325 -5.56 -21.99 29.18
C GLY A 325 -4.61 -21.27 28.24
N TYR A 326 -5.08 -20.17 27.66
CA TYR A 326 -4.20 -19.26 26.92
C TYR A 326 -3.36 -18.45 27.90
N VAL A 327 -2.08 -18.28 27.57
CA VAL A 327 -1.12 -17.48 28.32
C VAL A 327 -0.31 -16.63 27.35
N ASN A 328 0.12 -15.44 27.77
CA ASN A 328 0.90 -14.55 26.92
C ASN A 328 2.24 -15.20 26.52
N VAL A 329 2.73 -14.82 25.34
CA VAL A 329 4.07 -15.24 24.90
C VAL A 329 5.14 -14.78 25.89
N PRO A 330 6.19 -15.59 26.14
CA PRO A 330 7.13 -15.30 27.22
C PRO A 330 8.01 -14.07 27.00
N SER A 331 8.06 -13.57 25.77
CA SER A 331 8.86 -12.44 25.31
C SER A 331 8.28 -11.92 24.00
N ALA A 332 8.60 -10.70 23.62
CA ALA A 332 8.12 -10.12 22.37
C ALA A 332 9.02 -9.01 21.82
N TYR A 333 8.86 -8.76 20.53
CA TYR A 333 9.23 -7.52 19.83
C TYR A 333 7.93 -6.81 19.42
N ASP A 334 8.03 -5.52 19.10
CA ASP A 334 6.89 -4.69 18.70
C ASP A 334 6.58 -4.74 17.19
N VAL A 335 7.11 -5.75 16.50
CA VAL A 335 7.03 -5.90 15.06
C VAL A 335 6.90 -7.38 14.67
N GLY A 336 6.18 -7.64 13.59
CA GLY A 336 6.15 -8.93 12.88
C GLY A 336 7.27 -9.08 11.84
N SER A 337 7.29 -10.16 11.06
CA SER A 337 8.29 -10.32 9.98
C SER A 337 7.82 -10.93 8.68
N GLU A 338 6.68 -11.63 8.68
CA GLU A 338 6.30 -12.53 7.60
C GLU A 338 5.30 -11.91 6.65
N THR A 339 4.50 -10.96 7.11
CA THR A 339 3.50 -10.31 6.27
C THR A 339 4.08 -9.11 5.53
N GLY A 340 3.65 -8.95 4.28
CA GLY A 340 4.00 -7.84 3.42
C GLY A 340 3.19 -6.58 3.69
N GLU A 341 2.03 -6.71 4.34
CA GLU A 341 1.28 -5.55 4.77
C GLU A 341 1.98 -4.85 5.94
N THR A 342 2.08 -3.53 5.87
CA THR A 342 2.84 -2.72 6.85
C THR A 342 1.98 -1.59 7.40
N SER A 343 2.47 -0.95 8.47
CA SER A 343 1.92 0.30 8.97
C SER A 343 3.01 1.23 9.48
N GLU A 344 2.62 2.49 9.67
CA GLU A 344 3.41 3.52 10.30
C GLU A 344 2.53 4.47 11.14
N GLY A 345 3.17 5.35 11.92
CA GLY A 345 2.49 6.27 12.82
C GLY A 345 1.99 5.63 14.12
N VAL A 346 2.50 4.44 14.49
CA VAL A 346 2.12 3.71 15.71
C VAL A 346 3.31 3.52 16.64
N ALA A 347 3.24 4.12 17.82
CA ALA A 347 4.14 3.79 18.93
C ALA A 347 3.56 2.65 19.79
N VAL A 348 4.36 1.61 20.01
CA VAL A 348 3.98 0.41 20.78
C VAL A 348 4.70 0.38 22.13
N SER A 349 3.99 0.76 23.19
CA SER A 349 4.50 0.62 24.57
C SER A 349 3.98 -0.67 25.23
N TRP A 350 4.48 -1.04 26.41
CA TRP A 350 3.96 -2.21 27.13
C TRP A 350 3.93 -2.04 28.64
N ALA A 351 3.05 -2.82 29.27
CA ALA A 351 3.06 -3.05 30.71
C ALA A 351 2.77 -4.54 30.96
N ASN A 352 3.67 -5.20 31.70
CA ASN A 352 3.73 -6.67 31.76
C ASN A 352 3.80 -7.24 30.34
N ASP A 353 2.90 -8.17 29.99
CA ASP A 353 2.85 -8.83 28.68
C ASP A 353 1.70 -8.29 27.80
N THR A 354 1.34 -7.02 27.96
CA THR A 354 0.30 -6.33 27.18
C THR A 354 0.88 -5.13 26.47
N ALA A 355 0.71 -5.09 25.15
CA ALA A 355 1.09 -3.97 24.31
C ALA A 355 0.00 -2.88 24.34
N TYR A 356 0.39 -1.63 24.24
CA TYR A 356 -0.46 -0.44 24.15
C TYR A 356 -0.04 0.34 22.92
N LEU A 357 -0.97 0.48 21.98
CA LEU A 357 -0.77 1.19 20.72
C LEU A 357 -1.29 2.63 20.88
N THR A 358 -0.43 3.59 20.54
CA THR A 358 -0.72 5.03 20.52
C THR A 358 -0.18 5.66 19.24
N PRO A 359 -0.69 6.83 18.79
CA PRO A 359 -0.14 7.50 17.62
C PRO A 359 1.26 8.02 17.96
N GLY A 360 2.26 7.73 17.13
CA GLY A 360 3.63 8.13 17.41
C GLY A 360 4.66 7.47 16.50
N PRO A 361 5.96 7.61 16.80
CA PRO A 361 7.02 7.05 15.97
C PRO A 361 7.01 5.51 16.03
N SER A 362 6.96 4.88 14.86
CA SER A 362 7.00 3.41 14.67
C SER A 362 8.40 2.82 14.78
N PHE A 363 9.09 3.08 15.89
CA PHE A 363 10.36 2.41 16.18
C PHE A 363 10.20 0.89 16.27
N VAL A 364 11.26 0.15 15.94
CA VAL A 364 11.35 -1.30 16.12
C VAL A 364 12.28 -1.62 17.29
N TYR A 365 11.79 -2.32 18.31
CA TYR A 365 12.57 -2.74 19.45
C TYR A 365 12.06 -4.01 20.16
N GLY A 366 12.89 -4.55 21.03
CA GLY A 366 12.49 -5.59 21.95
C GLY A 366 11.54 -5.07 23.04
N MET A 367 10.51 -5.84 23.36
CA MET A 367 9.55 -5.55 24.42
C MET A 367 9.90 -6.32 25.71
N TRP A 368 8.90 -6.84 26.43
CA TRP A 368 9.11 -7.59 27.66
C TRP A 368 10.00 -8.81 27.43
N ASN A 369 10.90 -9.06 28.39
CA ASN A 369 11.85 -10.18 28.38
C ASN A 369 12.74 -10.27 27.13
N ILE A 370 12.79 -9.23 26.27
CA ILE A 370 13.82 -8.99 25.27
C ILE A 370 14.64 -7.77 25.71
N SER A 371 13.94 -6.65 25.96
CA SER A 371 14.53 -5.41 26.45
C SER A 371 15.25 -5.61 27.79
N GLY A 372 16.35 -4.89 27.99
CA GLY A 372 17.03 -4.81 29.28
C GLY A 372 16.26 -4.00 30.33
N SER A 373 15.22 -3.26 29.93
CA SER A 373 14.40 -2.43 30.81
C SER A 373 12.95 -2.35 30.33
N ASN A 374 12.01 -2.41 31.27
CA ASN A 374 10.58 -2.16 31.02
C ASN A 374 10.16 -0.74 31.40
N ALA A 375 11.12 0.16 31.66
CA ALA A 375 10.81 1.54 32.00
C ALA A 375 10.27 2.28 30.75
N MET A 376 9.17 2.99 30.93
CA MET A 376 8.44 3.70 29.88
C MET A 376 8.33 5.17 30.20
N THR A 377 8.55 6.04 29.21
CA THR A 377 8.38 7.48 29.34
C THR A 377 7.27 7.96 28.43
N HIS A 378 6.33 8.70 29.00
CA HIS A 378 5.27 9.36 28.25
C HIS A 378 5.73 10.73 27.77
N TYR A 379 5.52 11.02 26.49
CA TYR A 379 5.83 12.31 25.87
C TYR A 379 4.55 12.91 25.30
N SER A 380 4.33 14.19 25.58
CA SER A 380 3.23 14.94 24.98
C SER A 380 3.61 16.40 24.78
N GLY A 381 2.99 17.02 23.79
CA GLY A 381 3.22 18.42 23.45
C GLY A 381 2.41 18.82 22.22
N MET A 382 2.84 19.91 21.59
CA MET A 382 2.19 20.46 20.41
C MET A 382 3.23 21.04 19.46
N VAL A 383 3.01 20.85 18.16
CA VAL A 383 3.74 21.54 17.09
C VAL A 383 2.76 22.47 16.37
N ALA A 384 3.19 23.71 16.13
CA ALA A 384 2.46 24.67 15.32
C ALA A 384 3.31 25.08 14.11
N PRO A 385 2.75 25.16 12.89
CA PRO A 385 1.35 24.88 12.54
C PRO A 385 0.94 23.41 12.70
N SER A 386 -0.37 23.14 12.79
CA SER A 386 -0.87 21.82 13.20
C SER A 386 -0.72 20.71 12.16
N ASN A 387 -0.43 21.06 10.91
CA ASN A 387 -0.12 20.14 9.82
C ASN A 387 1.38 20.05 9.50
N ALA A 388 2.24 20.49 10.42
CA ALA A 388 3.67 20.18 10.33
C ALA A 388 3.91 18.66 10.47
N PHE A 389 4.99 18.17 9.88
CA PHE A 389 5.47 16.82 10.11
C PHE A 389 6.40 16.79 11.31
N MET A 390 6.29 15.75 12.14
CA MET A 390 7.18 15.52 13.26
C MET A 390 7.86 14.16 13.06
N PHE A 391 9.19 14.16 13.06
CA PHE A 391 10.00 12.94 13.03
C PHE A 391 10.80 12.84 14.33
N ILE A 392 11.01 11.63 14.83
CA ILE A 392 11.74 11.38 16.07
C ILE A 392 12.84 10.37 15.80
N SER A 393 14.03 10.61 16.31
CA SER A 393 15.16 9.68 16.28
C SER A 393 15.71 9.44 17.68
N GLU A 394 16.29 8.26 17.87
CA GLU A 394 17.00 7.90 19.11
C GLU A 394 18.33 8.67 19.23
N GLY A 395 18.66 9.12 20.43
CA GLY A 395 19.91 9.81 20.76
C GLY A 395 19.74 11.25 21.21
N ASN A 396 20.87 11.92 21.44
CA ASN A 396 20.94 13.32 21.89
C ASN A 396 20.98 14.33 20.73
N THR A 397 21.08 13.84 19.49
CA THR A 397 21.15 14.63 18.27
C THR A 397 20.28 13.95 17.23
N PHE A 398 19.52 14.76 16.48
CA PHE A 398 18.61 14.21 15.46
C PHE A 398 19.39 13.50 14.36
N ASN A 399 18.96 12.28 14.03
CA ASN A 399 19.51 11.47 12.96
C ASN A 399 18.39 11.07 12.01
N ALA A 400 18.45 11.55 10.76
CA ALA A 400 17.42 11.27 9.76
C ALA A 400 17.38 9.79 9.37
N SER A 401 18.51 9.08 9.38
CA SER A 401 18.61 7.69 8.90
C SER A 401 17.94 6.66 9.81
N ASN A 402 17.55 7.05 11.03
CA ASN A 402 16.76 6.20 11.94
C ASN A 402 15.55 6.97 12.52
N ALA A 403 15.18 8.09 11.89
CA ALA A 403 14.03 8.85 12.33
C ALA A 403 12.74 8.14 11.91
N GLN A 404 11.71 8.24 12.73
CA GLN A 404 10.39 7.66 12.49
C GLN A 404 9.33 8.74 12.60
N TRP A 405 8.36 8.71 11.70
CA TRP A 405 7.28 9.70 11.66
C TRP A 405 6.32 9.55 12.84
N ALA A 406 5.99 10.66 13.47
CA ALA A 406 5.02 10.77 14.54
C ALA A 406 3.85 11.66 14.08
N PRO A 407 2.69 11.07 13.74
CA PRO A 407 1.54 11.83 13.27
C PRO A 407 1.05 12.80 14.35
N LEU A 408 0.68 14.00 13.89
CA LEU A 408 0.05 15.01 14.74
C LEU A 408 -1.47 14.95 14.60
N SER A 409 -2.18 15.21 15.70
CA SER A 409 -3.63 15.47 15.62
C SER A 409 -3.94 16.71 14.79
N LEU A 410 -5.20 16.91 14.39
CA LEU A 410 -5.67 18.12 13.68
C LEU A 410 -5.28 19.44 14.36
N SER A 411 -5.08 19.40 15.68
CA SER A 411 -4.66 20.55 16.51
C SER A 411 -3.15 20.67 16.73
N GLY A 412 -2.34 19.83 16.08
CA GLY A 412 -0.88 19.81 16.19
C GLY A 412 -0.36 19.09 17.43
N LYS A 413 -1.23 18.47 18.25
CA LYS A 413 -0.82 17.75 19.45
C LYS A 413 -0.26 16.37 19.13
N TYR A 414 0.74 15.95 19.89
CA TYR A 414 1.28 14.59 19.93
C TYR A 414 1.23 14.03 21.36
N SER A 415 1.08 12.72 21.49
CA SER A 415 0.98 12.02 22.78
C SER A 415 1.27 10.54 22.60
N PHE A 416 2.49 10.11 22.94
CA PHE A 416 2.94 8.71 22.81
C PHE A 416 3.78 8.28 24.01
N THR A 417 4.03 6.98 24.10
CA THR A 417 4.88 6.40 25.13
C THR A 417 5.96 5.55 24.45
N LEU A 418 7.21 5.73 24.85
CA LEU A 418 8.36 4.98 24.36
C LEU A 418 9.15 4.38 25.53
N PRO A 419 10.00 3.37 25.28
CA PRO A 419 11.02 2.95 26.23
C PRO A 419 11.79 4.17 26.79
N THR A 420 12.18 4.11 28.05
CA THR A 420 12.97 5.20 28.65
C THR A 420 14.32 5.31 27.93
N GLY A 421 14.56 6.45 27.29
CA GLY A 421 15.74 6.70 26.48
C GLY A 421 15.90 8.18 26.16
N GLN A 422 16.95 8.52 25.42
CA GLN A 422 17.13 9.87 24.87
C GLN A 422 16.57 9.88 23.46
N TYR A 423 15.71 10.87 23.18
CA TYR A 423 15.09 11.05 21.88
C TYR A 423 15.19 12.51 21.47
N THR A 424 15.38 12.74 20.18
CA THR A 424 15.32 14.06 19.58
C THR A 424 14.31 14.07 18.46
N ALA A 425 13.63 15.19 18.30
CA ALA A 425 12.60 15.39 17.29
C ALA A 425 12.99 16.51 16.33
N GLN A 426 12.48 16.41 15.12
CA GLN A 426 12.50 17.46 14.12
C GLN A 426 11.07 17.73 13.65
N ALA A 427 10.65 18.99 13.69
CA ALA A 427 9.41 19.45 13.10
C ALA A 427 9.70 20.21 11.80
N LEU A 428 8.97 19.88 10.72
CA LEU A 428 9.18 20.42 9.38
C LEU A 428 7.84 20.78 8.72
N LEU A 429 7.84 21.87 7.95
CA LEU A 429 6.73 22.27 7.08
C LEU A 429 7.28 23.19 5.99
N SER A 430 6.95 22.93 4.73
CA SER A 430 7.27 23.81 3.60
C SER A 430 6.86 25.27 3.88
N ASN A 431 7.69 26.22 3.48
CA ASN A 431 7.62 27.66 3.84
C ASN A 431 7.84 27.99 5.33
N TYR A 432 8.40 27.08 6.12
CA TYR A 432 8.83 27.34 7.50
C TYR A 432 10.25 26.84 7.73
N MET A 433 10.98 27.51 8.63
CA MET A 433 12.22 26.97 9.18
C MET A 433 11.91 25.72 10.01
N ASN A 434 12.69 24.66 9.81
CA ASN A 434 12.60 23.46 10.63
C ASN A 434 13.04 23.73 12.09
N ALA A 435 12.54 22.93 13.02
CA ALA A 435 12.88 23.04 14.43
C ALA A 435 13.32 21.70 15.01
N TYR A 436 14.42 21.69 15.77
CA TYR A 436 14.91 20.54 16.49
C TYR A 436 14.64 20.70 17.98
N PHE A 437 14.16 19.65 18.64
CA PHE A 437 13.73 19.72 20.04
C PHE A 437 13.74 18.34 20.69
N MET A 438 13.50 18.31 22.01
CA MET A 438 13.26 17.06 22.73
C MET A 438 11.74 16.84 22.84
N PRO A 439 11.22 15.62 22.57
CA PRO A 439 9.83 15.30 22.82
C PRO A 439 9.39 15.66 24.25
N GLY A 440 8.17 16.14 24.43
CA GLY A 440 7.69 16.73 25.69
C GLY A 440 7.64 18.26 25.70
N GLN A 441 7.95 18.90 24.57
CA GLN A 441 7.95 20.35 24.40
C GLN A 441 6.88 20.82 23.42
N ASN A 442 6.40 22.06 23.61
CA ASN A 442 5.62 22.76 22.60
C ASN A 442 6.56 23.52 21.67
N VAL A 443 6.34 23.41 20.37
CA VAL A 443 7.17 23.97 19.32
C VAL A 443 6.31 24.80 18.37
N SER A 444 6.84 25.92 17.93
CA SER A 444 6.22 26.73 16.86
C SER A 444 7.27 26.99 15.81
N LEU A 445 6.98 26.58 14.58
CA LEU A 445 7.85 26.82 13.44
C LEU A 445 7.78 28.29 13.04
N MET A 446 8.93 28.85 12.64
CA MET A 446 9.00 30.22 12.15
C MET A 446 8.74 30.22 10.65
N HIS A 447 7.75 31.01 10.23
CA HIS A 447 7.42 31.15 8.81
C HIS A 447 8.60 31.76 8.04
N ASP A 448 9.01 31.11 6.94
CA ASP A 448 10.08 31.55 6.06
C ASP A 448 9.84 31.04 4.62
N TYR A 449 9.32 31.91 3.75
CA TYR A 449 9.07 31.59 2.34
C TYR A 449 10.34 31.27 1.55
N SER A 450 11.54 31.64 2.04
CA SER A 450 12.79 31.30 1.37
C SER A 450 13.11 29.80 1.43
N MET A 451 12.50 29.08 2.38
CA MET A 451 12.59 27.62 2.46
C MET A 451 11.84 26.90 1.34
N GLY A 452 10.86 27.56 0.70
CA GLY A 452 10.04 26.99 -0.37
C GLY A 452 9.38 25.65 -0.02
N ILE A 453 9.09 24.83 -1.04
CA ILE A 453 8.67 23.45 -0.86
C ILE A 453 9.89 22.55 -0.62
N TYR A 454 9.90 21.88 0.53
CA TYR A 454 10.88 20.84 0.89
C TYR A 454 10.25 19.69 1.73
N THR A 455 8.95 19.79 2.04
CA THR A 455 8.11 18.73 2.62
C THR A 455 6.86 18.55 1.76
N PRO A 456 6.15 17.42 1.88
CA PRO A 456 4.77 17.31 1.41
C PRO A 456 3.86 18.42 1.95
N LEU A 457 2.73 18.63 1.27
CA LEU A 457 1.70 19.62 1.63
C LEU A 457 0.40 18.92 2.03
N TYR A 458 0.23 18.69 3.33
CA TYR A 458 -0.93 17.97 3.87
C TYR A 458 -1.92 18.92 4.54
N ALA A 459 -3.21 18.69 4.31
CA ALA A 459 -4.30 19.29 5.07
C ALA A 459 -5.48 18.31 5.19
N PHE A 460 -5.92 18.08 6.42
CA PHE A 460 -7.03 17.18 6.77
C PHE A 460 -8.35 17.92 7.03
N ASP A 461 -8.32 19.26 6.99
CA ASP A 461 -9.49 20.12 7.07
C ASP A 461 -9.20 21.51 6.45
N ASN A 462 -10.24 22.34 6.40
CA ASN A 462 -10.14 23.72 5.90
C ASN A 462 -9.16 24.61 6.69
N ALA A 463 -8.95 24.33 7.99
CA ALA A 463 -8.13 25.18 8.86
C ALA A 463 -6.64 24.97 8.57
N GLN A 464 -6.24 23.72 8.27
CA GLN A 464 -4.86 23.38 7.94
C GLN A 464 -4.42 23.91 6.57
N ILE A 465 -5.35 24.10 5.63
CA ILE A 465 -5.03 24.65 4.29
C ILE A 465 -4.41 26.04 4.39
N ALA A 466 -4.86 26.86 5.34
CA ALA A 466 -4.31 28.20 5.53
C ALA A 466 -2.80 28.18 5.84
N ASN A 467 -2.30 27.14 6.52
CA ASN A 467 -0.90 27.04 6.92
C ASN A 467 0.05 26.74 5.75
N ILE A 468 -0.47 26.16 4.67
CA ILE A 468 0.27 25.78 3.45
C ILE A 468 -0.07 26.65 2.24
N SER A 469 -0.90 27.68 2.44
CA SER A 469 -1.29 28.65 1.42
C SER A 469 -0.50 29.94 1.57
N LEU A 470 -0.23 30.63 0.46
CA LEU A 470 0.40 31.95 0.50
C LEU A 470 -0.55 33.02 1.01
N TYR A 471 -1.82 32.95 0.59
CA TYR A 471 -2.88 33.89 0.94
C TYR A 471 -4.26 33.27 0.67
N GLY A 472 -5.32 34.00 0.99
CA GLY A 472 -6.71 33.59 0.80
C GLY A 472 -7.43 33.27 2.11
N ASN A 473 -8.73 33.00 2.02
CA ASN A 473 -9.54 32.58 3.16
C ASN A 473 -10.44 31.37 2.87
N GLY A 474 -10.22 30.70 1.74
CA GLY A 474 -10.94 29.49 1.35
C GLY A 474 -12.36 29.70 0.84
N THR A 475 -12.78 30.94 0.55
CA THR A 475 -14.08 31.21 -0.10
C THR A 475 -13.93 31.26 -1.62
N ALA A 476 -15.00 31.01 -2.38
CA ALA A 476 -14.93 31.05 -3.85
C ALA A 476 -14.46 32.42 -4.41
N GLY A 477 -14.76 33.53 -3.72
CA GLY A 477 -14.30 34.87 -4.11
C GLY A 477 -12.90 35.23 -3.60
N ASN A 478 -12.34 34.45 -2.68
CA ASN A 478 -11.01 34.63 -2.11
C ASN A 478 -10.42 33.24 -1.73
N PRO A 479 -10.14 32.40 -2.74
CA PRO A 479 -9.72 31.03 -2.51
C PRO A 479 -8.38 31.02 -1.79
N TYR A 480 -8.11 29.95 -1.06
CA TYR A 480 -6.75 29.69 -0.63
C TYR A 480 -5.86 29.46 -1.85
N VAL A 481 -4.74 30.17 -1.94
CA VAL A 481 -3.81 30.04 -3.07
C VAL A 481 -2.52 29.39 -2.60
N MET A 482 -2.25 28.21 -3.16
CA MET A 482 -0.96 27.53 -3.08
C MET A 482 -0.23 27.81 -4.39
N ASP A 483 0.77 28.69 -4.36
CA ASP A 483 1.65 28.99 -5.50
C ASP A 483 3.06 28.94 -4.97
N ASN A 484 3.70 27.79 -5.12
CA ASN A 484 4.91 27.47 -4.38
C ASN A 484 6.01 27.03 -5.33
N TYR A 485 7.25 27.40 -5.01
CA TYR A 485 8.42 26.95 -5.75
C TYR A 485 9.22 25.95 -4.92
N GLN A 486 9.60 24.84 -5.53
CA GLN A 486 10.51 23.87 -4.94
C GLN A 486 11.94 24.37 -5.09
N VAL A 487 12.51 24.93 -4.02
CA VAL A 487 13.90 25.45 -4.00
C VAL A 487 14.95 24.35 -3.82
N MET A 488 14.54 23.22 -3.24
CA MET A 488 15.38 22.06 -2.98
C MET A 488 14.55 20.79 -3.09
N PRO A 489 15.16 19.62 -3.27
CA PRO A 489 14.43 18.36 -3.26
C PRO A 489 13.62 18.18 -1.96
N ILE A 490 12.54 17.41 -2.04
CA ILE A 490 11.81 16.99 -0.83
C ILE A 490 12.80 16.27 0.11
N SER A 491 12.67 16.53 1.41
CA SER A 491 13.51 15.91 2.43
C SER A 491 13.47 14.38 2.33
N SER A 492 14.62 13.73 2.51
CA SER A 492 14.74 12.26 2.49
C SER A 492 13.90 11.56 3.58
N LEU A 493 13.45 12.28 4.60
CA LEU A 493 12.47 11.78 5.58
C LEU A 493 11.13 11.35 4.95
N PHE A 494 10.87 11.73 3.69
CA PHE A 494 9.64 11.38 2.97
C PHE A 494 9.87 10.39 1.84
N GLU A 495 11.04 9.75 1.78
CA GLU A 495 11.39 8.78 0.72
C GLU A 495 10.92 7.34 1.03
N GLU A 496 10.16 7.18 2.11
CA GLU A 496 9.77 5.89 2.64
C GLU A 496 8.79 5.14 1.73
N PHE A 497 9.06 3.84 1.54
CA PHE A 497 8.16 2.88 0.94
C PHE A 497 8.25 1.55 1.68
N ASN A 498 7.22 0.72 1.56
CA ASN A 498 7.26 -0.63 2.12
C ASN A 498 7.87 -1.66 1.16
N ASP A 499 7.88 -2.93 1.59
CA ASP A 499 8.37 -4.08 0.82
C ASP A 499 7.84 -4.18 -0.63
N TYR A 500 6.64 -3.66 -0.89
CA TYR A 500 5.92 -3.73 -2.16
C TYR A 500 5.92 -2.38 -2.89
N ALA A 501 6.81 -1.47 -2.48
CA ALA A 501 7.01 -0.16 -3.07
C ALA A 501 5.79 0.76 -2.98
N PHE A 502 4.91 0.53 -2.00
CA PHE A 502 3.87 1.51 -1.65
C PHE A 502 4.55 2.73 -1.04
N PRO A 503 4.46 3.92 -1.67
CA PRO A 503 5.04 5.12 -1.10
C PRO A 503 4.25 5.55 0.12
N VAL A 504 4.93 5.83 1.21
CA VAL A 504 4.28 6.19 2.48
C VAL A 504 3.64 7.58 2.42
N PHE A 505 4.30 8.52 1.75
CA PHE A 505 3.87 9.91 1.67
C PHE A 505 3.46 10.30 0.25
N ALA A 506 2.30 10.97 0.15
CA ALA A 506 1.94 11.75 -1.02
C ALA A 506 2.70 13.09 -1.03
N GLY A 507 2.71 13.76 -2.17
CA GLY A 507 3.31 15.08 -2.32
C GLY A 507 2.36 16.19 -1.88
N VAL A 508 1.09 16.06 -2.24
CA VAL A 508 0.00 16.93 -1.79
C VAL A 508 -1.17 16.06 -1.37
N LEU A 509 -1.72 16.31 -0.18
CA LEU A 509 -2.93 15.67 0.31
C LEU A 509 -3.92 16.73 0.81
N LEU A 510 -5.05 16.86 0.11
CA LEU A 510 -6.21 17.62 0.58
C LEU A 510 -7.33 16.66 0.93
N HIS A 511 -7.61 16.55 2.22
CA HIS A 511 -8.58 15.60 2.77
C HIS A 511 -9.69 16.35 3.53
N ASN A 512 -10.95 15.96 3.32
CA ASN A 512 -12.13 16.45 4.06
C ASN A 512 -12.28 17.98 4.05
N THR A 513 -12.12 18.59 2.88
CA THR A 513 -12.20 20.04 2.70
C THR A 513 -13.32 20.43 1.74
N ASN A 514 -13.94 21.57 2.03
CA ASN A 514 -14.84 22.25 1.09
C ASN A 514 -14.42 23.69 0.81
N ALA A 515 -13.27 24.11 1.32
CA ALA A 515 -12.69 25.40 0.99
C ALA A 515 -12.34 25.45 -0.49
N SER A 516 -12.55 26.61 -1.13
CA SER A 516 -12.03 26.86 -2.46
C SER A 516 -10.52 27.00 -2.41
N VAL A 517 -9.82 26.14 -3.15
CA VAL A 517 -8.35 26.07 -3.18
C VAL A 517 -7.88 26.20 -4.63
N VAL A 518 -6.88 27.02 -4.85
CA VAL A 518 -6.17 27.16 -6.12
C VAL A 518 -4.72 26.74 -5.91
N MET A 519 -4.35 25.60 -6.47
CA MET A 519 -2.97 25.11 -6.59
C MET A 519 -2.44 25.56 -7.95
N GLN A 520 -1.65 26.63 -7.96
CA GLN A 520 -1.16 27.27 -9.18
C GLN A 520 0.35 27.07 -9.33
N ASN A 521 0.82 26.77 -10.54
CA ASN A 521 2.25 26.59 -10.85
C ASN A 521 2.96 25.61 -9.90
N MET A 522 2.29 24.54 -9.47
CA MET A 522 2.87 23.61 -8.51
C MET A 522 4.14 22.95 -9.09
N PRO A 523 5.16 22.69 -8.24
CA PRO A 523 6.39 22.05 -8.70
C PRO A 523 6.18 20.55 -8.91
N SER A 524 7.22 19.87 -9.40
CA SER A 524 7.17 18.42 -9.61
C SER A 524 7.27 17.58 -8.34
N LEU A 525 7.58 18.19 -7.19
CA LEU A 525 7.72 17.48 -5.90
C LEU A 525 8.79 16.39 -5.98
N TYR A 526 9.91 16.75 -6.63
CA TYR A 526 11.04 15.88 -6.87
C TYR A 526 11.65 15.36 -5.55
N ILE A 527 11.88 14.04 -5.51
CA ILE A 527 12.52 13.35 -4.39
C ILE A 527 13.64 12.41 -4.90
N PRO A 528 14.88 12.56 -4.41
CA PRO A 528 15.99 11.69 -4.78
C PRO A 528 16.16 10.58 -3.74
N TYR A 529 16.29 9.33 -4.20
CA TYR A 529 16.69 8.21 -3.35
C TYR A 529 18.21 8.21 -3.25
N THR A 530 18.73 8.82 -2.20
CA THR A 530 20.18 9.08 -2.05
C THR A 530 20.82 8.18 -1.01
N SER A 531 22.16 8.13 -1.02
CA SER A 531 22.98 7.41 -0.04
C SER A 531 22.84 7.88 1.41
N THR A 532 22.08 8.95 1.67
CA THR A 532 21.75 9.38 3.04
C THR A 532 20.80 8.42 3.74
N ASN A 533 20.12 7.55 2.98
CA ASN A 533 19.35 6.43 3.48
C ASN A 533 19.69 5.14 2.69
N PRO A 534 20.68 4.37 3.16
CA PRO A 534 21.19 3.21 2.43
C PRO A 534 20.15 2.10 2.24
N THR A 535 19.10 2.07 3.08
CA THR A 535 17.98 1.12 2.96
C THR A 535 17.27 1.30 1.62
N TYR A 536 16.93 2.54 1.26
CA TYR A 536 16.15 2.82 0.07
C TYR A 536 16.98 2.85 -1.21
N GLU A 537 18.26 3.24 -1.12
CA GLU A 537 19.21 3.06 -2.23
C GLU A 537 19.33 1.57 -2.63
N SER A 538 19.43 0.69 -1.64
CA SER A 538 19.52 -0.76 -1.86
C SER A 538 18.24 -1.32 -2.47
N TYR A 539 17.08 -0.82 -2.05
CA TYR A 539 15.78 -1.22 -2.57
C TYR A 539 15.59 -0.77 -4.02
N VAL A 540 15.85 0.49 -4.33
CA VAL A 540 15.77 1.03 -5.69
C VAL A 540 16.71 0.29 -6.63
N SER A 541 17.94 0.01 -6.18
CA SER A 541 18.88 -0.82 -6.95
C SER A 541 18.41 -2.27 -7.13
N PHE A 542 17.66 -2.81 -6.17
CA PHE A 542 17.18 -4.18 -6.24
C PHE A 542 16.05 -4.34 -7.26
N TYR A 543 15.08 -3.41 -7.26
CA TYR A 543 13.96 -3.41 -8.20
C TYR A 543 14.29 -2.73 -9.55
N ASP A 544 15.55 -2.37 -9.81
CA ASP A 544 15.99 -1.61 -11.01
C ASP A 544 15.17 -0.32 -11.22
N LEU A 545 14.75 0.30 -10.12
CA LEU A 545 13.99 1.55 -10.14
C LEU A 545 14.94 2.75 -10.33
N PRO A 546 14.45 3.90 -10.82
CA PRO A 546 15.24 5.12 -10.85
C PRO A 546 15.63 5.59 -9.44
N GLY A 547 16.84 6.14 -9.28
CA GLY A 547 17.32 6.79 -8.04
C GLY A 547 16.59 8.09 -7.65
N TYR A 548 15.41 8.35 -8.19
CA TYR A 548 14.57 9.51 -7.89
C TYR A 548 13.13 9.24 -8.29
N ASN A 549 12.17 9.92 -7.67
CA ASN A 549 10.77 9.93 -8.07
C ASN A 549 10.17 11.34 -7.93
N TYR A 550 8.87 11.45 -8.15
CA TYR A 550 8.06 12.64 -7.93
C TYR A 550 6.83 12.24 -7.12
N LEU A 551 6.55 12.96 -6.04
CA LEU A 551 5.43 12.61 -5.16
C LEU A 551 4.10 13.03 -5.79
N ASN A 552 3.06 12.21 -5.60
CA ASN A 552 1.76 12.37 -6.23
C ASN A 552 0.85 13.41 -5.53
N TYR A 553 -0.25 13.76 -6.20
CA TYR A 553 -1.29 14.66 -5.70
C TYR A 553 -2.56 13.86 -5.36
N GLU A 554 -3.12 14.12 -4.18
CA GLU A 554 -4.27 13.39 -3.63
C GLU A 554 -5.36 14.34 -3.16
N LEU A 555 -6.54 14.25 -3.79
CA LEU A 555 -7.75 14.94 -3.38
C LEU A 555 -8.76 13.90 -2.89
N TYR A 556 -9.02 13.86 -1.59
CA TYR A 556 -9.95 12.90 -1.00
C TYR A 556 -11.07 13.59 -0.22
N ASN A 557 -12.31 13.36 -0.63
CA ASN A 557 -13.47 14.03 -0.03
C ASN A 557 -13.28 15.56 0.02
N ALA A 558 -12.74 16.10 -1.08
CA ALA A 558 -12.46 17.51 -1.27
C ALA A 558 -13.52 18.15 -2.19
N SER A 559 -13.57 19.48 -2.24
CA SER A 559 -14.36 20.16 -3.27
C SER A 559 -13.85 21.55 -3.56
N ASN A 560 -14.15 22.03 -4.77
CA ASN A 560 -13.75 23.36 -5.25
C ASN A 560 -12.23 23.53 -5.31
N VAL A 561 -11.50 22.46 -5.62
CA VAL A 561 -10.05 22.48 -5.80
C VAL A 561 -9.72 22.74 -7.26
N THR A 562 -8.82 23.68 -7.52
CA THR A 562 -8.32 23.99 -8.86
C THR A 562 -6.83 23.76 -8.92
N LEU A 563 -6.39 22.80 -9.74
CA LEU A 563 -4.99 22.57 -10.09
C LEU A 563 -4.71 23.20 -11.46
N TRP A 564 -3.86 24.23 -11.48
CA TRP A 564 -3.74 25.14 -12.62
C TRP A 564 -2.30 25.47 -12.99
N LYS A 565 -1.96 25.36 -14.29
CA LYS A 565 -0.66 25.80 -14.83
C LYS A 565 0.58 25.17 -14.17
N SER A 566 0.44 23.97 -13.63
CA SER A 566 1.59 23.20 -13.13
C SER A 566 2.35 22.62 -14.32
N ASN A 567 3.66 22.85 -14.38
CA ASN A 567 4.46 22.57 -15.58
C ASN A 567 5.07 21.17 -15.60
N ASP A 568 5.01 20.42 -14.51
CA ASP A 568 5.64 19.10 -14.45
C ASP A 568 4.99 18.25 -13.37
N ILE A 569 3.85 17.64 -13.67
CA ILE A 569 3.24 16.62 -12.82
C ILE A 569 3.72 15.27 -13.35
N SER A 570 4.57 14.61 -12.56
CA SER A 570 5.22 13.36 -12.93
C SER A 570 5.28 12.42 -11.73
N GLY A 571 5.92 11.27 -11.92
CA GLY A 571 5.99 10.20 -10.93
C GLY A 571 5.80 8.84 -11.58
N TYR A 572 6.39 7.83 -10.95
CA TYR A 572 6.17 6.43 -11.26
C TYR A 572 5.71 5.67 -10.03
N PHE A 573 5.03 4.56 -10.28
CA PHE A 573 4.65 3.57 -9.29
C PHE A 573 5.30 2.25 -9.67
N ALA A 574 5.75 1.46 -8.70
CA ALA A 574 6.36 0.16 -9.02
C ALA A 574 5.29 -0.86 -9.44
N SER A 575 5.67 -1.86 -10.20
CA SER A 575 4.74 -2.91 -10.65
C SER A 575 4.04 -3.66 -9.50
N GLY A 576 4.66 -3.70 -8.31
CA GLY A 576 4.06 -4.27 -7.08
C GLY A 576 2.87 -3.51 -6.52
N VAL A 577 2.52 -2.33 -7.06
CA VAL A 577 1.24 -1.65 -6.74
C VAL A 577 0.22 -1.78 -7.87
N SER A 578 0.44 -2.69 -8.83
CA SER A 578 -0.54 -2.97 -9.88
C SER A 578 -1.87 -3.47 -9.30
N GLY A 579 -2.97 -3.01 -9.90
CA GLY A 579 -4.33 -3.27 -9.42
C GLY A 579 -4.84 -2.27 -8.38
N PHE A 580 -3.98 -1.43 -7.81
CA PHE A 580 -4.35 -0.37 -6.85
C PHE A 580 -4.65 0.97 -7.55
N PRO A 581 -5.42 1.86 -6.91
CA PRO A 581 -5.88 3.12 -7.50
C PRO A 581 -4.82 4.23 -7.45
N VAL A 582 -3.67 4.01 -8.08
CA VAL A 582 -2.54 4.95 -8.04
C VAL A 582 -2.43 5.77 -9.33
N ALA A 583 -2.07 7.05 -9.17
CA ALA A 583 -1.79 7.98 -10.27
C ALA A 583 -1.04 9.21 -9.73
N ASN A 584 -0.37 9.95 -10.62
CA ASN A 584 0.30 11.20 -10.27
C ASN A 584 -0.70 12.26 -9.77
N LEU A 585 -1.97 12.16 -10.18
CA LEU A 585 -3.10 12.86 -9.58
C LEU A 585 -4.26 11.90 -9.32
N VAL A 586 -4.65 11.73 -8.06
CA VAL A 586 -5.83 10.96 -7.64
C VAL A 586 -6.91 11.91 -7.12
N ILE A 587 -8.10 11.87 -7.72
CA ILE A 587 -9.28 12.63 -7.28
C ILE A 587 -10.38 11.64 -6.87
N TRP A 588 -10.60 11.53 -5.57
CA TRP A 588 -11.48 10.51 -4.99
C TRP A 588 -12.58 11.13 -4.12
N ASN A 589 -13.83 10.75 -4.39
CA ASN A 589 -15.02 11.24 -3.64
C ASN A 589 -15.07 12.77 -3.56
N SER A 590 -14.50 13.46 -4.55
CA SER A 590 -14.38 14.92 -4.55
C SER A 590 -15.34 15.53 -5.59
N THR A 591 -15.57 16.84 -5.55
CA THR A 591 -16.57 17.44 -6.45
C THR A 591 -16.31 18.90 -6.78
N ASN A 592 -16.75 19.33 -7.96
CA ASN A 592 -16.53 20.67 -8.49
C ASN A 592 -15.03 21.03 -8.56
N ASP A 593 -14.20 20.07 -8.92
CA ASP A 593 -12.76 20.29 -9.07
C ASP A 593 -12.41 20.63 -10.52
N LEU A 594 -11.36 21.42 -10.70
CA LEU A 594 -10.82 21.81 -12.01
C LEU A 594 -9.37 21.40 -12.11
N VAL A 595 -9.04 20.55 -13.08
CA VAL A 595 -7.67 20.25 -13.48
C VAL A 595 -7.45 20.89 -14.83
N GLY A 596 -6.70 21.99 -14.89
CA GLY A 596 -6.50 22.64 -16.18
C GLY A 596 -5.21 23.38 -16.45
N SER A 597 -4.87 23.44 -17.74
CA SER A 597 -3.63 24.04 -18.23
C SER A 597 -2.35 23.46 -17.63
N ASN A 598 -2.36 22.21 -17.15
CA ASN A 598 -1.18 21.56 -16.59
C ASN A 598 -0.41 20.76 -17.65
N MET A 599 0.84 20.42 -17.34
CA MET A 599 1.67 19.50 -18.10
C MET A 599 1.98 18.28 -17.24
N PHE A 600 1.52 17.12 -17.69
CA PHE A 600 1.78 15.82 -17.10
C PHE A 600 2.84 15.10 -17.93
N ASN A 601 3.97 14.78 -17.30
CA ASN A 601 5.01 13.91 -17.84
C ASN A 601 4.79 12.52 -17.25
N VAL A 602 3.95 11.72 -17.89
CA VAL A 602 3.49 10.43 -17.37
C VAL A 602 4.59 9.39 -17.50
N MET A 603 5.14 8.94 -16.37
CA MET A 603 6.08 7.80 -16.36
C MET A 603 5.33 6.48 -16.26
N ASP A 604 4.19 6.44 -15.55
CA ASP A 604 3.30 5.28 -15.48
C ASP A 604 1.81 5.70 -15.49
N SER A 605 1.28 6.27 -14.40
CA SER A 605 -0.14 6.61 -14.29
C SER A 605 -0.35 8.12 -14.11
N GLY A 606 -1.00 8.77 -15.07
CA GLY A 606 -1.17 10.23 -15.12
C GLY A 606 -2.22 10.77 -14.16
N MET A 607 -3.49 10.39 -14.37
CA MET A 607 -4.63 10.86 -13.58
C MET A 607 -5.62 9.73 -13.31
N LEU A 608 -6.16 9.66 -12.09
CA LEU A 608 -7.25 8.77 -11.71
C LEU A 608 -8.38 9.55 -11.05
N ILE A 609 -9.58 9.44 -11.58
CA ILE A 609 -10.80 10.05 -11.02
C ILE A 609 -11.75 8.93 -10.59
N TYR A 610 -12.13 8.92 -9.32
CA TYR A 610 -12.97 7.87 -8.74
C TYR A 610 -14.09 8.43 -7.88
N LYS A 611 -15.35 8.13 -8.25
CA LYS A 611 -16.56 8.60 -7.55
C LYS A 611 -16.55 10.11 -7.25
N SER A 612 -16.03 10.91 -8.18
CA SER A 612 -15.83 12.34 -8.00
C SER A 612 -16.61 13.10 -9.07
N PRO A 613 -17.92 13.37 -8.89
CA PRO A 613 -18.72 14.00 -9.91
C PRO A 613 -18.39 15.49 -10.08
N TYR A 614 -18.60 16.00 -11.29
CA TYR A 614 -18.42 17.40 -11.67
C TYR A 614 -16.95 17.86 -11.65
N VAL A 615 -16.02 16.94 -11.92
CA VAL A 615 -14.64 17.27 -12.23
C VAL A 615 -14.56 17.78 -13.67
N THR A 616 -13.90 18.92 -13.86
CA THR A 616 -13.57 19.44 -15.19
C THR A 616 -12.09 19.26 -15.47
N VAL A 617 -11.77 18.56 -16.56
CA VAL A 617 -10.40 18.38 -17.06
C VAL A 617 -10.26 19.13 -18.37
N TRP A 618 -9.46 20.20 -18.39
CA TRP A 618 -9.38 21.11 -19.53
C TRP A 618 -7.98 21.67 -19.82
N GLY A 619 -7.57 21.66 -21.08
CA GLY A 619 -6.35 22.35 -21.50
C GLY A 619 -5.05 21.73 -21.03
N ASN A 620 -5.06 20.49 -20.54
CA ASN A 620 -3.85 19.82 -20.07
C ASN A 620 -3.07 19.18 -21.23
N TYR A 621 -1.75 19.17 -21.14
CA TYR A 621 -0.87 18.30 -21.94
C TYR A 621 -0.53 17.07 -21.11
N VAL A 622 -0.85 15.89 -21.62
CA VAL A 622 -0.61 14.59 -20.96
C VAL A 622 0.20 13.76 -21.92
N ILE A 623 1.51 13.65 -21.65
CA ILE A 623 2.49 13.08 -22.57
C ILE A 623 3.32 12.00 -21.85
N ASN A 624 3.79 10.99 -22.60
CA ASN A 624 4.76 10.04 -22.05
C ASN A 624 6.05 10.77 -21.65
N ALA A 625 6.56 10.47 -20.46
CA ALA A 625 7.86 10.98 -20.03
C ALA A 625 8.98 10.34 -20.88
N PRO A 626 10.06 11.06 -21.22
CA PRO A 626 11.19 10.50 -21.99
C PRO A 626 11.81 9.22 -21.39
N GLN A 627 11.65 9.03 -20.09
CA GLN A 627 12.12 7.87 -19.33
C GLN A 627 11.42 6.57 -19.75
N THR A 628 10.16 6.63 -20.21
CA THR A 628 9.37 5.44 -20.56
C THR A 628 9.91 4.70 -21.77
N TYR A 629 10.74 5.33 -22.61
CA TYR A 629 11.34 4.68 -23.77
C TYR A 629 12.52 3.73 -23.44
N LYS A 630 12.80 3.49 -22.15
CA LYS A 630 13.81 2.53 -21.70
C LYS A 630 13.13 1.21 -21.30
N SER A 631 13.43 0.12 -22.01
CA SER A 631 12.78 -1.18 -21.82
C SER A 631 12.91 -1.79 -20.43
N THR A 632 13.94 -1.42 -19.65
CA THR A 632 14.08 -1.88 -18.25
C THR A 632 13.09 -1.19 -17.32
N PHE A 633 12.78 0.08 -17.59
CA PHE A 633 11.85 0.88 -16.81
C PHE A 633 10.40 0.41 -16.96
N GLU A 634 10.00 0.05 -18.19
CA GLU A 634 8.68 -0.53 -18.51
C GLU A 634 8.39 -1.80 -17.66
N GLN A 635 9.40 -2.67 -17.48
CA GLN A 635 9.23 -3.93 -16.75
C GLN A 635 8.92 -3.75 -15.26
N VAL A 636 9.27 -2.61 -14.67
CA VAL A 636 9.24 -2.38 -13.23
C VAL A 636 8.24 -1.30 -12.79
N THR A 637 7.61 -0.58 -13.72
CA THR A 637 6.69 0.52 -13.40
C THR A 637 5.34 0.51 -14.13
N ASP A 638 5.17 -0.22 -15.23
CA ASP A 638 3.94 -0.18 -16.04
C ASP A 638 2.77 -0.94 -15.36
N ILE A 639 2.13 -0.32 -14.37
CA ILE A 639 1.05 -0.97 -13.60
C ILE A 639 -0.19 -1.26 -14.46
N TRP A 640 -0.34 -0.54 -15.57
CA TRP A 640 -1.37 -0.73 -16.59
C TRP A 640 -0.87 -1.50 -17.83
N GLY A 641 0.38 -1.98 -17.80
CA GLY A 641 1.09 -2.58 -18.93
C GLY A 641 1.64 -1.59 -19.95
N ALA A 642 1.38 -0.28 -19.77
CA ALA A 642 2.01 0.85 -20.45
C ALA A 642 1.56 2.17 -19.77
N PRO A 643 2.24 3.31 -20.04
CA PRO A 643 1.83 4.59 -19.45
C PRO A 643 0.39 5.02 -19.81
N LEU A 644 -0.41 5.33 -18.79
CA LEU A 644 -1.81 5.71 -18.86
C LEU A 644 -2.03 7.21 -18.62
N GLY A 645 -2.72 7.88 -19.55
CA GLY A 645 -3.05 9.31 -19.45
C GLY A 645 -4.12 9.60 -18.40
N ILE A 646 -5.31 9.01 -18.54
CA ILE A 646 -6.41 9.17 -17.59
C ILE A 646 -7.20 7.86 -17.36
N ALA A 647 -7.39 7.49 -16.10
CA ALA A 647 -8.30 6.46 -15.61
C ALA A 647 -9.55 7.11 -15.01
N GLU A 648 -10.71 6.81 -15.59
CA GLU A 648 -11.97 7.48 -15.31
C GLU A 648 -13.00 6.47 -14.77
N TYR A 649 -13.11 6.42 -13.44
CA TYR A 649 -14.01 5.57 -12.66
C TYR A 649 -15.08 6.42 -11.92
N SER A 650 -15.52 7.51 -12.54
CA SER A 650 -16.49 8.45 -12.01
C SER A 650 -17.60 8.73 -13.04
N SER A 651 -18.53 9.62 -12.72
CA SER A 651 -19.63 10.01 -13.61
C SER A 651 -20.01 11.47 -13.39
N GLY A 652 -20.46 12.12 -14.45
CA GLY A 652 -20.83 13.53 -14.44
C GLY A 652 -19.65 14.48 -14.70
N ASP A 653 -18.53 13.95 -15.16
CA ASP A 653 -17.30 14.70 -15.38
C ASP A 653 -17.22 15.24 -16.80
N THR A 654 -16.49 16.34 -16.98
CA THR A 654 -16.34 17.04 -18.28
C THR A 654 -14.86 17.09 -18.66
N ILE A 655 -14.49 16.33 -19.68
CA ILE A 655 -13.10 16.14 -20.14
C ILE A 655 -13.02 16.65 -21.58
N TYR A 656 -12.49 17.85 -21.80
CA TYR A 656 -12.42 18.44 -23.14
C TYR A 656 -11.23 19.38 -23.32
N ASN A 657 -10.81 19.56 -24.57
CA ASN A 657 -9.71 20.43 -24.98
C ASN A 657 -8.36 20.07 -24.31
N ASN A 658 -8.09 18.79 -24.06
CA ASN A 658 -6.80 18.30 -23.59
C ASN A 658 -5.99 17.70 -24.73
N PHE A 659 -4.68 17.56 -24.55
CA PHE A 659 -3.77 16.90 -25.47
C PHE A 659 -3.26 15.61 -24.83
N PHE A 660 -3.71 14.45 -25.32
CA PHE A 660 -3.29 13.14 -24.84
C PHE A 660 -2.36 12.47 -25.87
N ASP A 661 -1.10 12.31 -25.49
CA ASP A 661 -0.06 11.59 -26.22
C ASP A 661 0.67 10.64 -25.27
N THR A 662 -0.11 9.69 -24.75
CA THR A 662 0.37 8.57 -23.95
C THR A 662 0.07 7.24 -24.65
N ALA A 663 0.74 6.18 -24.22
CA ALA A 663 0.56 4.84 -24.80
C ALA A 663 -0.89 4.35 -24.64
N ILE A 664 -1.45 4.51 -23.44
CA ILE A 664 -2.88 4.37 -23.17
C ILE A 664 -3.39 5.77 -22.87
N THR A 665 -4.16 6.36 -23.77
CA THR A 665 -4.65 7.74 -23.63
C THR A 665 -5.74 7.89 -22.58
N ALA A 666 -6.73 7.01 -22.59
CA ALA A 666 -7.88 7.05 -21.68
C ALA A 666 -8.43 5.65 -21.39
N TYR A 667 -8.85 5.42 -20.15
CA TYR A 667 -9.44 4.18 -19.68
C TYR A 667 -10.68 4.47 -18.83
N SER A 668 -11.84 3.93 -19.20
CA SER A 668 -13.10 4.05 -18.44
C SER A 668 -13.90 2.75 -18.62
N PRO A 669 -13.63 1.73 -17.79
CA PRO A 669 -14.16 0.39 -17.99
C PRO A 669 -15.62 0.27 -17.54
N ASN A 670 -16.23 -0.88 -17.77
CA ASN A 670 -17.56 -1.21 -17.23
C ASN A 670 -17.47 -2.03 -15.93
N THR A 671 -16.41 -1.81 -15.16
CA THR A 671 -16.13 -2.51 -13.90
C THR A 671 -15.62 -1.55 -12.83
N SER A 672 -15.85 -1.89 -11.58
CA SER A 672 -15.30 -1.18 -10.44
C SER A 672 -13.89 -1.70 -10.12
N ILE A 673 -12.92 -0.80 -10.00
CA ILE A 673 -11.54 -1.14 -9.62
C ILE A 673 -11.48 -1.91 -8.28
N TYR A 674 -12.28 -1.54 -7.27
CA TYR A 674 -12.24 -2.19 -5.94
C TYR A 674 -13.05 -3.48 -5.78
N SER A 675 -14.10 -3.65 -6.59
CA SER A 675 -15.02 -4.78 -6.40
C SER A 675 -14.97 -5.78 -7.54
N GLY A 676 -14.36 -5.43 -8.68
CA GLY A 676 -14.45 -6.20 -9.92
C GLY A 676 -15.87 -6.30 -10.50
N ASN A 677 -16.88 -5.80 -9.78
CA ASN A 677 -18.28 -5.89 -10.19
C ASN A 677 -18.58 -4.94 -11.36
N PRO A 678 -19.60 -5.26 -12.17
CA PRO A 678 -20.06 -4.36 -13.23
C PRO A 678 -20.37 -2.95 -12.70
N ALA A 679 -19.86 -1.94 -13.39
CA ALA A 679 -20.10 -0.54 -13.13
C ALA A 679 -20.33 0.20 -14.46
N VAL A 680 -21.00 1.35 -14.41
CA VAL A 680 -21.23 2.20 -15.58
C VAL A 680 -20.80 3.60 -15.23
N TYR A 681 -19.87 4.14 -16.01
CA TYR A 681 -19.33 5.48 -15.87
C TYR A 681 -19.78 6.33 -17.06
N ILE A 682 -20.50 7.42 -16.80
CA ILE A 682 -21.07 8.29 -17.84
C ILE A 682 -20.46 9.69 -17.70
N ASN A 683 -19.64 10.06 -18.67
CA ASN A 683 -18.90 11.32 -18.69
C ASN A 683 -19.05 12.05 -20.03
N MET A 684 -18.82 13.36 -20.00
CA MET A 684 -18.76 14.21 -21.19
C MET A 684 -17.31 14.33 -21.65
N TRP A 685 -16.90 13.48 -22.60
CA TRP A 685 -15.57 13.52 -23.23
C TRP A 685 -15.40 14.62 -24.28
N ASN A 686 -16.43 15.46 -24.44
CA ASN A 686 -16.43 16.63 -25.28
C ASN A 686 -17.60 17.55 -24.89
N ILE A 687 -17.49 18.81 -25.26
CA ILE A 687 -18.61 19.76 -25.36
C ILE A 687 -19.10 19.86 -26.81
N THR A 688 -20.17 20.61 -27.03
CA THR A 688 -20.60 20.96 -28.40
C THR A 688 -19.49 21.74 -29.11
N LYS A 689 -19.22 21.38 -30.37
CA LYS A 689 -18.27 22.11 -31.22
C LYS A 689 -18.65 23.59 -31.28
N GLN A 690 -17.74 24.45 -30.86
CA GLN A 690 -17.95 25.89 -30.82
C GLN A 690 -16.65 26.64 -31.12
N PRO A 691 -16.70 27.92 -31.50
CA PRO A 691 -15.48 28.71 -31.73
C PRO A 691 -14.56 28.72 -30.50
N ALA A 692 -13.24 28.70 -30.74
CA ALA A 692 -12.24 28.63 -29.68
C ALA A 692 -12.29 29.87 -28.75
N TYR A 693 -12.79 31.01 -29.22
CA TYR A 693 -12.92 32.23 -28.40
C TYR A 693 -14.10 32.19 -27.40
N ILE A 694 -15.01 31.22 -27.49
CA ILE A 694 -16.10 31.09 -26.51
C ILE A 694 -15.49 30.69 -25.15
N THR A 695 -15.91 31.37 -24.09
CA THR A 695 -15.38 31.17 -22.75
C THR A 695 -16.40 30.43 -21.88
N HIS A 696 -15.96 29.36 -21.23
CA HIS A 696 -16.68 28.72 -20.13
C HIS A 696 -16.04 29.13 -18.80
N TYR A 697 -16.80 29.11 -17.71
CA TYR A 697 -16.27 29.42 -16.38
C TYR A 697 -16.44 28.23 -15.45
N VAL A 698 -15.34 27.81 -14.83
CA VAL A 698 -15.32 26.77 -13.79
C VAL A 698 -14.45 27.28 -12.64
N ASN A 699 -14.98 27.26 -11.42
CA ASN A 699 -14.30 27.78 -10.21
C ASN A 699 -13.72 29.20 -10.38
N GLY A 700 -14.35 30.04 -11.19
CA GLY A 700 -13.87 31.40 -11.49
C GLY A 700 -12.82 31.50 -12.60
N PHE A 701 -12.36 30.38 -13.16
CA PHE A 701 -11.38 30.34 -14.25
C PHE A 701 -12.07 30.36 -15.61
N ALA A 702 -11.59 31.25 -16.49
CA ALA A 702 -12.02 31.36 -17.88
C ALA A 702 -11.35 30.28 -18.74
N LEU A 703 -12.14 29.34 -19.25
CA LEU A 703 -11.70 28.25 -20.12
C LEU A 703 -12.05 28.60 -21.57
N SER A 704 -11.04 28.99 -22.35
CA SER A 704 -11.18 29.32 -23.78
C SER A 704 -9.90 29.02 -24.54
N GLY A 705 -10.00 28.85 -25.85
CA GLY A 705 -8.89 28.50 -26.74
C GLY A 705 -8.99 27.07 -27.28
N SER A 706 -7.95 26.67 -28.00
CA SER A 706 -7.79 25.32 -28.53
C SER A 706 -6.39 24.82 -28.21
N ILE A 707 -6.29 23.64 -27.60
CA ILE A 707 -5.01 23.04 -27.16
C ILE A 707 -4.06 22.72 -28.33
N ILE A 708 -4.60 22.61 -29.54
CA ILE A 708 -3.86 22.40 -30.79
C ILE A 708 -3.94 23.59 -31.75
N ASN A 709 -4.28 24.79 -31.24
CA ASN A 709 -4.36 26.04 -32.00
C ASN A 709 -5.34 26.01 -33.20
N THR A 710 -6.46 25.28 -33.08
CA THR A 710 -7.56 25.34 -34.06
C THR A 710 -8.52 26.51 -33.77
N HIS A 711 -9.38 26.84 -34.73
CA HIS A 711 -10.39 27.91 -34.59
C HIS A 711 -11.61 27.50 -33.75
N TYR A 712 -11.66 26.27 -33.24
CA TYR A 712 -12.78 25.72 -32.50
C TYR A 712 -12.30 24.88 -31.30
N GLN A 713 -13.17 24.68 -30.32
CA GLN A 713 -13.03 23.72 -29.23
C GLN A 713 -14.25 22.79 -29.23
N GLY A 714 -14.10 21.59 -28.66
CA GLY A 714 -15.13 20.56 -28.71
C GLY A 714 -14.74 19.37 -27.85
N GLY A 715 -13.91 18.48 -28.38
CA GLY A 715 -13.34 17.34 -27.67
C GLY A 715 -11.87 17.54 -27.33
N ASN A 716 -11.11 16.45 -27.32
CA ASN A 716 -9.70 16.40 -26.98
C ASN A 716 -8.86 15.98 -28.19
N TYR A 717 -7.57 16.30 -28.18
CA TYR A 717 -6.62 15.71 -29.10
C TYR A 717 -6.14 14.36 -28.54
N TRP A 718 -6.21 13.32 -29.38
CA TRP A 718 -5.75 11.98 -29.04
C TRP A 718 -4.72 11.53 -30.08
N ASN A 719 -3.48 11.22 -29.67
CA ASN A 719 -2.44 10.84 -30.62
C ASN A 719 -2.78 9.57 -31.42
N ASN A 720 -3.57 8.66 -30.84
CA ASN A 720 -4.02 7.45 -31.51
C ASN A 720 -5.40 7.59 -32.20
N PHE A 721 -5.93 8.80 -32.39
CA PHE A 721 -7.17 9.01 -33.12
C PHE A 721 -7.01 8.67 -34.60
N ASN A 722 -7.78 7.69 -35.08
CA ASN A 722 -7.75 7.19 -36.45
C ASN A 722 -8.93 7.65 -37.32
N GLY A 723 -9.74 8.61 -36.85
CA GLY A 723 -10.94 9.09 -37.54
C GLY A 723 -12.26 8.44 -37.11
N THR A 724 -12.25 7.43 -36.24
CA THR A 724 -13.48 6.75 -35.76
C THR A 724 -14.21 7.56 -34.68
N ILE A 725 -15.49 7.84 -34.88
CA ILE A 725 -16.34 8.63 -33.96
C ILE A 725 -17.48 7.76 -33.38
N PRO A 726 -17.75 7.79 -32.06
CA PRO A 726 -16.96 8.49 -31.05
C PRO A 726 -15.57 7.86 -30.90
N TYR A 727 -14.58 8.67 -30.57
CA TYR A 727 -13.31 8.14 -30.10
C TYR A 727 -13.53 7.46 -28.75
N ASN A 728 -13.14 6.19 -28.64
CA ASN A 728 -13.32 5.38 -27.44
C ASN A 728 -12.07 4.58 -27.05
N ASN A 729 -10.90 5.01 -27.54
CA ASN A 729 -9.61 4.35 -27.34
C ASN A 729 -9.66 2.82 -27.56
N ASN A 730 -10.13 2.39 -28.73
CA ASN A 730 -10.30 0.96 -29.08
C ASN A 730 -11.20 0.15 -28.13
N GLY A 731 -12.18 0.80 -27.51
CA GLY A 731 -13.13 0.19 -26.58
C GLY A 731 -12.71 0.23 -25.11
N LEU A 732 -11.60 0.89 -24.78
CA LEU A 732 -11.19 1.14 -23.40
C LEU A 732 -12.06 2.19 -22.69
N ILE A 733 -12.80 3.00 -23.45
CA ILE A 733 -13.94 3.77 -22.94
C ILE A 733 -15.21 2.96 -23.23
N ALA A 734 -15.78 2.35 -22.20
CA ALA A 734 -16.90 1.42 -22.33
C ALA A 734 -18.23 2.12 -22.67
N TYR A 735 -18.43 3.35 -22.19
CA TYR A 735 -19.66 4.12 -22.37
C TYR A 735 -19.35 5.56 -22.81
N GLY A 736 -20.03 6.02 -23.87
CA GLY A 736 -19.82 7.34 -24.46
C GLY A 736 -18.59 7.36 -25.37
N GLY A 737 -17.74 8.37 -25.17
CA GLY A 737 -16.56 8.68 -25.98
C GLY A 737 -16.60 10.10 -26.53
N ASP A 738 -15.51 10.52 -27.14
CA ASP A 738 -15.36 11.87 -27.67
C ASP A 738 -15.95 11.95 -29.08
N TYR A 739 -17.03 12.73 -29.22
CA TYR A 739 -17.73 12.94 -30.49
C TYR A 739 -17.21 14.12 -31.30
N VAL A 740 -16.33 14.94 -30.73
CA VAL A 740 -15.71 16.09 -31.40
C VAL A 740 -14.18 16.08 -31.22
N PRO A 741 -13.46 14.98 -31.54
CA PRO A 741 -12.01 14.95 -31.38
C PRO A 741 -11.33 16.11 -32.10
N LEU A 742 -10.33 16.69 -31.45
CA LEU A 742 -9.45 17.68 -32.03
C LEU A 742 -8.39 16.97 -32.86
N TYR A 743 -8.14 17.46 -34.07
CA TYR A 743 -7.09 16.96 -34.94
C TYR A 743 -6.44 18.13 -35.66
N HIS A 744 -5.13 18.02 -35.92
CA HIS A 744 -4.45 18.96 -36.80
C HIS A 744 -5.04 18.79 -38.20
N GLY A 745 -5.67 19.85 -38.72
CA GLY A 745 -6.09 19.88 -40.11
C GLY A 745 -4.85 19.85 -41.00
N LEU A 746 -4.42 18.67 -41.42
CA LEU A 746 -3.67 18.54 -42.67
C LEU A 746 -4.66 18.90 -43.77
N PHE A 747 -4.46 20.05 -44.39
CA PHE A 747 -5.29 20.65 -45.47
C PHE A 747 -6.55 21.40 -45.01
N TYR A 748 -6.40 22.73 -44.91
CA TYR A 748 -7.32 23.67 -45.56
C TYR A 748 -6.63 24.24 -46.78
#